data_AF-A0AAV3XBF9-F1
#
_entry.id   AF-A0AAV3XBF9-F1
#
_cell.length_a   1.000
_cell.length_b   1.000
_cell.length_c   1.000
_cell.angle_alpha   90.00
_cell.angle_beta   90.00
_cell.angle_gamma   90.00
#
_symmetry.space_group_name_H-M   'P 1'
#
loop_
_entity.id
_entity.type
_entity.pdbx_description
1 polymer ?
#
loop_
_entity_poly.entity_id
_entity_poly.type
_entity_poly.pdbx_seq_one_letter_code
_entity_poly.pdbx_strand_id
1 'polypeptide(L)'
;MIMGKEKTEDETETKVEATPEEQAEISELESVLQNLDASFKRVDKIEDPVKKEYKLLQEAKRMEMPAESYRRMFENYYLERLPKKPENQWLNPLKFLDQRLGDFVKWCENISLYSLATVIGQFTLLAAMGAYFMEAPQRQQELLDSARQEIRNQKGVEYSESRIEALETLNKYCESLLGEQAPNANLEDIKLNKCYKFQLGLATFAKWPPQFYRYEGINLSQMNLAGANLKGANLSGANLEGTNLEGANLERANLKGANLKGANLKGAVLRAASLEGANLEEANLDSTRMSRVYLRGANLKKASITGARLLWADLQGATLTLANLTESNLNRANLQGADLYKANFKGASLRYADLRNGTIIIGADFERANLKRAKFWSADQVKRSYNWEKAFKDDDWSEKIAKPGADKYKVGLLIANNTAIFKLYQQGMESAAKENPQIEIISLKTGETIEEEAQGIKQLLAEDVDVILVRPLDPEESISAIQKAYISGVVPLNIGDCLSKEGQKVAFACYESDSFKMGYDLGKYLGNWAKKNRRGQQLNVGLVDGADSSRLYPYFQGFQAGMKDSGVSWNQTASTNAQTEEDLPKVKEMLKANPNINILWAGAPVNTSMSVKAVEDLKLENKVSVFGIIPLTRTWANALLNPNHPLQSIVDESPAYVGYKAALHGIDVIQGKTSREYQYTAYQHRLLTQNDSKTVNQLLSQTLDVEKNELKPPLELKKDAGIPSEILSSLNTSIASPLPAITDKATIEKLQEELQKLIVQNSQTSTTTEDNQTPATFSDTLVYRVLVTKEVEIVSYEPIGKLSVDFVEKTPLPKLSVKDKETNQPPKEIKGPVAEYKVLIAPNGTVEVKWGESFIQGE
;
A
#
# COMPACT_ATOMS: atom_id res chain seq x y z
N MET A 1 -51.99 -7.67 43.16
CA MET A 1 -52.97 -8.02 44.22
C MET A 1 -52.68 -7.06 45.36
N ILE A 2 -53.45 -6.02 45.65
CA ILE A 2 -54.89 -5.91 45.96
C ILE A 2 -55.42 -4.70 45.16
N MET A 3 -56.40 -4.82 44.25
CA MET A 3 -57.82 -4.68 44.54
C MET A 3 -58.64 -5.39 43.44
N GLY A 4 -59.20 -6.53 43.82
CA GLY A 4 -60.34 -7.16 43.18
C GLY A 4 -61.06 -7.91 44.29
N LYS A 5 -62.06 -7.28 44.91
CA LYS A 5 -62.93 -7.94 45.88
C LYS A 5 -64.25 -8.26 45.18
N GLU A 6 -64.40 -9.51 44.77
CA GLU A 6 -65.70 -10.18 44.87
C GLU A 6 -65.78 -10.80 46.27
N LYS A 7 -66.85 -10.49 47.01
CA LYS A 7 -67.25 -11.24 48.21
C LYS A 7 -68.73 -11.55 48.09
N THR A 8 -69.04 -12.80 48.33
CA THR A 8 -70.37 -13.40 48.45
C THR A 8 -71.00 -13.11 49.83
N GLU A 9 -72.32 -12.89 49.75
CA GLU A 9 -73.40 -12.97 50.75
C GLU A 9 -73.44 -12.03 51.98
N ASP A 10 -74.67 -11.51 52.19
CA ASP A 10 -75.12 -10.40 53.03
C ASP A 10 -74.63 -10.40 54.49
N GLU A 11 -74.13 -9.24 54.95
CA GLU A 11 -74.58 -8.50 56.15
C GLU A 11 -73.62 -7.33 56.44
N THR A 12 -74.23 -6.16 56.67
CA THR A 12 -73.77 -4.99 57.48
C THR A 12 -72.30 -4.53 57.47
N GLU A 13 -72.15 -3.25 57.11
CA GLU A 13 -70.98 -2.38 57.23
C GLU A 13 -69.98 -2.68 58.35
N THR A 14 -68.69 -2.60 58.01
CA THR A 14 -67.69 -1.91 58.83
C THR A 14 -66.54 -1.46 57.92
N LYS A 15 -66.49 -0.15 57.62
CA LYS A 15 -65.33 0.50 56.99
C LYS A 15 -64.17 0.45 57.97
N VAL A 16 -63.13 -0.29 57.62
CA VAL A 16 -61.84 -0.22 58.32
C VAL A 16 -61.13 1.03 57.80
N GLU A 17 -61.10 2.08 58.62
CA GLU A 17 -60.30 3.26 58.36
C GLU A 17 -58.82 2.91 58.50
N ALA A 18 -58.04 3.21 57.45
CA ALA A 18 -56.60 2.99 57.44
C ALA A 18 -55.94 3.74 58.60
N THR A 19 -54.97 3.11 59.26
CA THR A 19 -54.25 3.70 60.40
C THR A 19 -53.49 4.96 59.96
N PRO A 20 -53.17 5.90 60.87
CA PRO A 20 -52.45 7.12 60.53
C PRO A 20 -51.09 6.86 59.83
N GLU A 21 -50.43 5.74 60.13
CA GLU A 21 -49.20 5.31 59.47
C GLU A 21 -49.46 4.80 58.03
N GLU A 22 -50.50 3.99 57.82
CA GLU A 22 -50.91 3.57 56.46
C GLU A 22 -51.39 4.75 55.61
N GLN A 23 -52.06 5.74 56.20
CA GLN A 23 -52.44 6.97 55.49
C GLN A 23 -51.23 7.83 55.12
N ALA A 24 -50.18 7.84 55.94
CA ALA A 24 -48.94 8.54 55.63
C ALA A 24 -48.17 7.86 54.49
N GLU A 25 -48.07 6.52 54.49
CA GLU A 25 -47.44 5.74 53.41
C GLU A 25 -48.20 5.87 52.08
N ILE A 26 -49.55 5.83 52.12
CA ILE A 26 -50.39 6.05 50.94
C ILE A 26 -50.19 7.47 50.41
N SER A 27 -50.15 8.48 51.28
CA SER A 27 -49.90 9.87 50.87
C SER A 27 -48.50 10.06 50.27
N GLU A 28 -47.49 9.34 50.74
CA GLU A 28 -46.12 9.37 50.21
C GLU A 28 -46.05 8.68 48.83
N LEU A 29 -46.67 7.51 48.69
CA LEU A 29 -46.80 6.80 47.41
C LEU A 29 -47.58 7.60 46.36
N GLU A 30 -48.67 8.26 46.75
CA GLU A 30 -49.43 9.14 45.87
C GLU A 30 -48.60 10.36 45.43
N SER A 31 -47.78 10.92 46.33
CA SER A 31 -46.83 12.00 45.98
C SER A 31 -45.77 11.54 44.97
N VAL A 32 -45.22 10.33 45.15
CA VAL A 32 -44.26 9.74 44.22
C VAL A 32 -44.89 9.50 42.85
N LEU A 33 -46.11 8.96 42.79
CA LEU A 33 -46.83 8.71 41.55
C LEU A 33 -47.19 10.01 40.80
N GLN A 34 -47.62 11.06 41.51
CA GLN A 34 -47.87 12.38 40.91
C GLN A 34 -46.58 13.01 40.34
N ASN A 35 -45.46 12.87 41.04
CA ASN A 35 -44.16 13.33 40.56
C ASN A 35 -43.70 12.57 39.30
N LEU A 36 -43.96 11.25 39.25
CA LEU A 36 -43.65 10.40 38.10
C LEU A 36 -44.48 10.78 36.87
N ASP A 37 -45.80 10.95 37.01
CA ASP A 37 -46.70 11.35 35.92
C ASP A 37 -46.34 12.75 35.38
N ALA A 38 -46.06 13.71 36.26
CA ALA A 38 -45.60 15.04 35.85
C ALA A 38 -44.26 14.98 35.09
N SER A 39 -43.39 14.03 35.45
CA SER A 39 -42.12 13.80 34.79
C SER A 39 -42.28 13.17 33.40
N PHE A 40 -43.10 12.14 33.27
CA PHE A 40 -43.41 11.52 31.98
C PHE A 40 -44.05 12.51 31.01
N LYS A 41 -44.98 13.35 31.48
CA LYS A 41 -45.58 14.42 30.66
C LYS A 41 -44.56 15.45 30.15
N ARG A 42 -43.46 15.70 30.87
CA ARG A 42 -42.38 16.58 30.39
C ARG A 42 -41.52 15.92 29.32
N VAL A 43 -41.21 14.64 29.49
CA VAL A 43 -40.40 13.87 28.53
C VAL A 43 -41.17 13.61 27.24
N ASP A 44 -42.46 13.29 27.34
CA ASP A 44 -43.32 12.94 26.19
C ASP A 44 -43.37 14.03 25.12
N LYS A 45 -43.37 15.30 25.55
CA LYS A 45 -43.40 16.49 24.68
C LYS A 45 -42.14 16.74 23.84
N ILE A 46 -41.07 15.97 24.02
CA ILE A 46 -39.81 16.13 23.28
C ILE A 46 -39.84 15.23 22.03
N GLU A 47 -39.87 15.83 20.84
CA GLU A 47 -39.92 15.07 19.57
C GLU A 47 -38.55 14.57 19.10
N ASP A 48 -37.47 15.29 19.43
CA ASP A 48 -36.09 14.93 19.07
C ASP A 48 -35.62 13.72 19.90
N PRO A 49 -35.27 12.57 19.26
CA PRO A 49 -35.00 11.32 19.96
C PRO A 49 -33.74 11.37 20.82
N VAL A 50 -32.72 12.16 20.42
CA VAL A 50 -31.46 12.28 21.18
C VAL A 50 -31.66 13.18 22.41
N LYS A 51 -32.39 14.29 22.25
CA LYS A 51 -32.75 15.17 23.38
C LYS A 51 -33.71 14.50 24.35
N LYS A 52 -34.63 13.68 23.85
CA LYS A 52 -35.56 12.88 24.65
C LYS A 52 -34.80 11.87 25.50
N GLU A 53 -33.82 11.19 24.93
CA GLU A 53 -32.95 10.26 25.65
C GLU A 53 -32.12 10.93 26.75
N TYR A 54 -31.50 12.07 26.44
CA TYR A 54 -30.76 12.83 27.44
C TYR A 54 -31.66 13.29 28.59
N LYS A 55 -32.91 13.70 28.29
CA LYS A 55 -33.87 14.14 29.30
C LYS A 55 -34.40 12.98 30.15
N LEU A 56 -34.57 11.78 29.57
CA LEU A 56 -34.90 10.56 30.30
C LEU A 56 -33.85 10.24 31.37
N LEU A 57 -32.56 10.29 31.01
CA LEU A 57 -31.46 10.07 31.95
C LEU A 57 -31.42 11.11 33.08
N GLN A 58 -31.71 12.38 32.77
CA GLN A 58 -31.74 13.44 33.78
C GLN A 58 -32.92 13.32 34.75
N GLU A 59 -34.13 13.05 34.27
CA GLU A 59 -35.29 12.91 35.16
C GLU A 59 -35.21 11.62 35.99
N ALA A 60 -34.63 10.53 35.45
CA ALA A 60 -34.33 9.32 36.21
C ALA A 60 -33.40 9.61 37.39
N LYS A 61 -32.32 10.38 37.13
CA LYS A 61 -31.38 10.81 38.19
C LYS A 61 -32.04 11.75 39.21
N ARG A 62 -32.93 12.66 38.75
CA ARG A 62 -33.66 13.60 39.62
C ARG A 62 -34.61 12.89 40.58
N MET A 63 -35.17 11.75 40.16
CA MET A 63 -36.07 10.93 40.98
C MET A 63 -35.34 9.76 41.66
N GLU A 64 -34.01 9.83 41.72
CA GLU A 64 -33.14 8.86 42.39
C GLU A 64 -33.40 7.41 41.98
N MET A 65 -33.74 7.18 40.71
CA MET A 65 -34.06 5.86 40.19
C MET A 65 -33.14 5.41 39.04
N PRO A 66 -32.94 4.09 38.87
CA PRO A 66 -32.15 3.57 37.76
C PRO A 66 -32.75 3.97 36.41
N ALA A 67 -31.91 4.47 35.51
CA ALA A 67 -32.31 4.95 34.18
C ALA A 67 -33.14 3.93 33.39
N GLU A 68 -32.72 2.66 33.39
CA GLU A 68 -33.40 1.57 32.69
C GLU A 68 -34.82 1.32 33.24
N SER A 69 -35.00 1.48 34.56
CA SER A 69 -36.30 1.30 35.22
C SER A 69 -37.25 2.45 34.88
N TYR A 70 -36.74 3.68 34.92
CA TYR A 70 -37.51 4.86 34.51
C TYR A 70 -37.91 4.79 33.03
N ARG A 71 -37.01 4.32 32.17
CA ARG A 71 -37.24 4.16 30.72
C ARG A 71 -38.37 3.19 30.42
N ARG A 72 -38.35 2.00 31.04
CA ARG A 72 -39.44 1.01 30.90
C ARG A 72 -40.78 1.54 31.39
N MET A 73 -40.80 2.28 32.50
CA MET A 73 -42.03 2.88 33.00
C MET A 73 -42.57 3.95 32.05
N PHE A 74 -41.70 4.78 31.46
CA PHE A 74 -42.09 5.77 30.45
C PHE A 74 -42.61 5.13 29.15
N GLU A 75 -41.97 4.06 28.67
CA GLU A 75 -42.41 3.32 27.47
C GLU A 75 -43.81 2.73 27.66
N ASN A 76 -44.10 2.14 28.82
CA ASN A 76 -45.44 1.66 29.15
C ASN A 76 -46.48 2.79 29.20
N TYR A 77 -46.14 3.93 29.82
CA TYR A 77 -46.99 5.13 29.85
C TYR A 77 -47.30 5.66 28.44
N TYR A 78 -46.35 5.57 27.50
CA TYR A 78 -46.53 5.99 26.11
C TYR A 78 -47.39 5.00 25.31
N LEU A 79 -47.20 3.69 25.50
CA LEU A 79 -47.91 2.63 24.76
C LEU A 79 -49.40 2.54 25.08
N GLU A 80 -49.82 2.85 26.32
CA GLU A 80 -51.24 2.86 26.71
C GLU A 80 -52.07 3.94 26.00
N ARG A 81 -51.43 4.95 25.40
CA ARG A 81 -52.11 6.09 24.73
C ARG A 81 -52.20 5.98 23.21
N LEU A 82 -51.75 4.86 22.62
CA LEU A 82 -51.89 4.63 21.18
C LEU A 82 -53.31 4.15 20.83
N PRO A 83 -53.99 4.73 19.81
CA PRO A 83 -55.35 4.33 19.44
C PRO A 83 -55.36 2.94 18.79
N LYS A 84 -56.20 2.02 19.31
CA LYS A 84 -56.38 0.66 18.79
C LYS A 84 -57.28 0.65 17.55
N LYS A 85 -56.87 -0.07 16.49
CA LYS A 85 -57.67 -0.38 15.28
C LYS A 85 -58.40 -1.72 15.40
N PRO A 86 -59.55 -1.91 14.73
CA PRO A 86 -60.49 -3.01 15.00
C PRO A 86 -60.16 -4.30 14.23
N GLU A 87 -60.45 -5.44 14.86
CA GLU A 87 -60.38 -6.79 14.28
C GLU A 87 -61.66 -7.16 13.53
N ASN A 88 -61.51 -7.76 12.34
CA ASN A 88 -62.59 -8.46 11.65
C ASN A 88 -62.33 -9.96 11.62
N GLN A 89 -63.41 -10.68 11.92
CA GLN A 89 -63.57 -12.12 12.00
C GLN A 89 -63.60 -12.82 10.63
N TRP A 90 -63.38 -14.14 10.70
CA TRP A 90 -63.84 -15.24 9.81
C TRP A 90 -62.78 -15.94 8.96
N LEU A 91 -62.45 -17.17 9.37
CA LEU A 91 -62.73 -18.39 8.60
C LEU A 91 -62.77 -19.62 9.52
N ASN A 92 -63.74 -20.50 9.27
CA ASN A 92 -64.06 -21.72 10.01
C ASN A 92 -64.08 -22.89 9.02
N PRO A 93 -63.43 -24.03 9.30
CA PRO A 93 -64.11 -25.31 9.03
C PRO A 93 -63.73 -26.40 10.07
N LEU A 94 -64.48 -26.48 11.16
CA LEU A 94 -64.48 -27.63 12.06
C LEU A 94 -65.67 -28.55 11.76
N LYS A 95 -65.42 -29.63 11.02
CA LYS A 95 -66.35 -30.79 10.95
C LYS A 95 -65.65 -32.14 11.22
N PHE A 96 -64.54 -32.13 11.96
CA PHE A 96 -63.76 -33.33 12.27
C PHE A 96 -63.44 -33.52 13.78
N LEU A 97 -63.86 -32.61 14.65
CA LEU A 97 -63.42 -32.61 16.06
C LEU A 97 -64.48 -33.04 17.09
N ASP A 98 -65.65 -33.50 16.65
CA ASP A 98 -66.78 -33.79 17.55
C ASP A 98 -66.74 -35.19 18.21
N GLN A 99 -65.64 -35.91 18.07
CA GLN A 99 -65.48 -37.24 18.69
C GLN A 99 -64.29 -37.35 19.65
N ARG A 100 -63.54 -36.24 19.87
CA ARG A 100 -62.46 -36.17 20.87
C ARG A 100 -62.68 -35.13 21.97
N LEU A 101 -63.80 -34.39 21.95
CA LEU A 101 -64.18 -33.47 23.02
C LEU A 101 -64.75 -34.19 24.27
N GLY A 102 -65.37 -35.36 24.10
CA GLY A 102 -65.98 -36.10 25.22
C GLY A 102 -64.96 -36.64 26.24
N ASP A 103 -63.77 -37.05 25.78
CA ASP A 103 -62.71 -37.55 26.65
C ASP A 103 -61.84 -36.42 27.24
N PHE A 104 -61.81 -35.25 26.58
CA PHE A 104 -61.10 -34.06 27.06
C PHE A 104 -61.83 -33.37 28.22
N VAL A 105 -63.17 -33.38 28.23
CA VAL A 105 -63.98 -32.81 29.32
C VAL A 105 -63.78 -33.56 30.64
N LYS A 106 -63.68 -34.90 30.63
CA LYS A 106 -63.36 -35.69 31.83
C LYS A 106 -61.93 -35.53 32.33
N TRP A 107 -61.00 -35.15 31.46
CA TRP A 107 -59.62 -34.84 31.84
C TRP A 107 -59.50 -33.45 32.49
N CYS A 108 -60.30 -32.47 32.05
CA CYS A 108 -60.31 -31.12 32.60
C CYS A 108 -60.91 -31.00 34.02
N GLU A 109 -61.65 -32.00 34.51
CA GLU A 109 -62.24 -31.96 35.87
C GLU A 109 -61.23 -32.09 37.02
N ASN A 110 -59.95 -32.41 36.73
CA ASN A 110 -58.93 -32.67 37.77
C ASN A 110 -57.67 -31.78 37.70
N ILE A 111 -57.68 -30.69 36.93
CA ILE A 111 -56.51 -29.81 36.78
C ILE A 111 -56.79 -28.48 37.48
N SER A 112 -56.03 -28.19 38.55
CA SER A 112 -56.13 -26.91 39.27
C SER A 112 -55.96 -25.71 38.32
N LEU A 113 -56.71 -24.63 38.54
CA LEU A 113 -56.59 -23.37 37.78
C LEU A 113 -55.15 -22.82 37.74
N TYR A 114 -54.32 -23.14 38.74
CA TYR A 114 -52.90 -22.77 38.79
C TYR A 114 -52.06 -23.52 37.74
N SER A 115 -52.31 -24.82 37.53
CA SER A 115 -51.67 -25.60 36.46
C SER A 115 -52.12 -25.15 35.07
N LEU A 116 -53.36 -24.68 34.90
CA LEU A 116 -53.87 -24.18 33.62
C LEU A 116 -53.19 -22.85 33.23
N ALA A 117 -53.02 -21.91 34.16
CA ALA A 117 -52.33 -20.63 33.91
C ALA A 117 -50.84 -20.83 33.60
N THR A 118 -50.19 -21.80 34.25
CA THR A 118 -48.77 -22.14 33.99
C THR A 118 -48.60 -22.79 32.62
N VAL A 119 -49.53 -23.67 32.23
CA VAL A 119 -49.55 -24.31 30.90
C VAL A 119 -49.88 -23.30 29.80
N ILE A 120 -50.81 -22.36 30.01
CA ILE A 120 -51.12 -21.29 29.06
C ILE A 120 -49.92 -20.34 28.90
N GLY A 121 -49.25 -19.94 29.98
CA GLY A 121 -48.03 -19.13 29.94
C GLY A 121 -46.90 -19.83 29.18
N GLN A 122 -46.66 -21.12 29.45
CA GLN A 122 -45.70 -21.94 28.71
C GLN A 122 -46.11 -22.13 27.25
N PHE A 123 -47.41 -22.29 26.94
CA PHE A 123 -47.93 -22.37 25.57
C PHE A 123 -47.78 -21.04 24.82
N THR A 124 -47.99 -19.90 25.47
CA THR A 124 -47.77 -18.58 24.84
C THR A 124 -46.29 -18.34 24.56
N LEU A 125 -45.39 -18.78 25.46
CA LEU A 125 -43.95 -18.72 25.20
C LEU A 125 -43.54 -19.68 24.07
N LEU A 126 -44.11 -20.90 24.05
CA LEU A 126 -43.87 -21.88 22.99
C LEU A 126 -44.46 -21.44 21.64
N ALA A 127 -45.62 -20.79 21.64
CA ALA A 127 -46.26 -20.24 20.46
C ALA A 127 -45.52 -19.00 19.95
N ALA A 128 -45.02 -18.13 20.84
CA ALA A 128 -44.15 -17.02 20.49
C ALA A 128 -42.80 -17.51 19.96
N MET A 129 -42.21 -18.54 20.57
CA MET A 129 -41.01 -19.22 20.03
C MET A 129 -41.32 -19.86 18.68
N GLY A 130 -42.46 -20.56 18.54
CA GLY A 130 -42.91 -21.17 17.29
C GLY A 130 -43.12 -20.15 16.17
N ALA A 131 -43.78 -19.03 16.45
CA ALA A 131 -43.94 -17.91 15.53
C ALA A 131 -42.59 -17.28 15.18
N TYR A 132 -41.72 -17.05 16.18
CA TYR A 132 -40.37 -16.54 15.96
C TYR A 132 -39.55 -17.46 15.04
N PHE A 133 -39.63 -18.78 15.23
CA PHE A 133 -38.97 -19.78 14.39
C PHE A 133 -39.61 -19.92 13.01
N MET A 134 -40.93 -19.72 12.87
CA MET A 134 -41.60 -19.72 11.56
C MET A 134 -41.31 -18.44 10.76
N GLU A 135 -41.17 -17.29 11.41
CA GLU A 135 -40.84 -16.00 10.77
C GLU A 135 -39.33 -15.78 10.59
N ALA A 136 -38.48 -16.51 11.31
CA ALA A 136 -37.02 -16.35 11.23
C ALA A 136 -36.46 -16.57 9.80
N PRO A 137 -36.87 -17.60 9.03
CA PRO A 137 -36.44 -17.76 7.64
C PRO A 137 -36.82 -16.59 6.74
N GLN A 138 -38.02 -16.02 6.94
CA GLN A 138 -38.51 -14.91 6.12
C GLN A 138 -37.72 -13.62 6.39
N ARG A 139 -37.48 -13.28 7.68
CA ARG A 139 -36.65 -12.14 8.06
C ARG A 139 -35.21 -12.26 7.57
N GLN A 140 -34.66 -13.47 7.62
CA GLN A 140 -33.34 -13.73 7.05
C GLN A 140 -33.36 -13.45 5.55
N GLN A 141 -34.35 -13.97 4.80
CA GLN A 141 -34.44 -13.74 3.36
C GLN A 141 -34.54 -12.24 3.01
N GLU A 142 -35.35 -11.47 3.72
CA GLU A 142 -35.48 -10.02 3.53
C GLU A 142 -34.15 -9.27 3.74
N LEU A 143 -33.37 -9.66 4.76
CA LEU A 143 -32.02 -9.12 5.00
C LEU A 143 -31.06 -9.45 3.85
N LEU A 144 -31.11 -10.68 3.34
CA LEU A 144 -30.25 -11.12 2.23
C LEU A 144 -30.59 -10.41 0.92
N ASP A 145 -31.88 -10.23 0.64
CA ASP A 145 -32.35 -9.53 -0.55
C ASP A 145 -32.01 -8.03 -0.50
N SER A 146 -32.16 -7.42 0.69
CA SER A 146 -31.72 -6.04 0.93
C SER A 146 -30.22 -5.88 0.72
N ALA A 147 -29.40 -6.81 1.21
CA ALA A 147 -27.95 -6.78 1.01
C ALA A 147 -27.56 -6.90 -0.47
N ARG A 148 -28.19 -7.80 -1.24
CA ARG A 148 -27.96 -7.91 -2.70
C ARG A 148 -28.36 -6.64 -3.43
N GLN A 149 -29.50 -6.06 -3.06
CA GLN A 149 -29.96 -4.81 -3.66
C GLN A 149 -28.99 -3.66 -3.38
N GLU A 150 -28.44 -3.58 -2.18
CA GLU A 150 -27.45 -2.55 -1.81
C GLU A 150 -26.17 -2.67 -2.66
N ILE A 151 -25.65 -3.89 -2.86
CA ILE A 151 -24.48 -4.10 -3.73
C ILE A 151 -24.75 -3.58 -5.15
N ARG A 152 -25.94 -3.87 -5.69
CA ARG A 152 -26.34 -3.45 -7.05
C ARG A 152 -26.53 -1.94 -7.16
N ASN A 153 -27.10 -1.30 -6.13
CA ASN A 153 -27.29 0.15 -6.07
C ASN A 153 -25.94 0.90 -6.06
N GLN A 154 -24.94 0.33 -5.37
CA GLN A 154 -23.61 0.93 -5.19
C GLN A 154 -22.60 0.56 -6.29
N LYS A 155 -23.04 0.01 -7.43
CA LYS A 155 -22.17 -0.50 -8.50
C LYS A 155 -21.17 0.53 -9.07
N GLY A 156 -21.51 1.81 -9.04
CA GLY A 156 -20.67 2.90 -9.57
C GLY A 156 -19.82 3.62 -8.53
N VAL A 157 -19.96 3.28 -7.25
CA VAL A 157 -19.34 4.01 -6.16
C VAL A 157 -18.03 3.35 -5.76
N GLU A 158 -16.94 4.12 -5.67
CA GLU A 158 -15.63 3.57 -5.29
C GLU A 158 -15.65 3.07 -3.85
N TYR A 159 -16.12 3.85 -2.88
CA TYR A 159 -16.22 3.45 -1.47
C TYR A 159 -17.65 3.59 -0.93
N SER A 160 -18.15 2.55 -0.26
CA SER A 160 -19.49 2.52 0.34
C SER A 160 -19.49 1.56 1.53
N GLU A 161 -19.74 2.09 2.73
CA GLU A 161 -19.86 1.29 3.96
C GLU A 161 -21.03 0.31 3.86
N SER A 162 -22.18 0.76 3.37
CA SER A 162 -23.37 -0.08 3.18
C SER A 162 -23.12 -1.27 2.25
N ARG A 163 -22.32 -1.09 1.19
CA ARG A 163 -21.90 -2.20 0.31
C ARG A 163 -20.96 -3.18 1.02
N ILE A 164 -20.01 -2.68 1.83
CA ILE A 164 -19.10 -3.53 2.61
C ILE A 164 -19.92 -4.35 3.61
N GLU A 165 -20.82 -3.72 4.35
CA GLU A 165 -21.73 -4.39 5.30
C GLU A 165 -22.62 -5.42 4.60
N ALA A 166 -23.11 -5.11 3.41
CA ALA A 166 -23.89 -6.05 2.60
C ALA A 166 -23.07 -7.28 2.19
N LEU A 167 -21.84 -7.10 1.71
CA LEU A 167 -20.92 -8.20 1.37
C LEU A 167 -20.57 -9.05 2.60
N GLU A 168 -20.30 -8.42 3.74
CA GLU A 168 -20.03 -9.12 5.00
C GLU A 168 -21.26 -9.88 5.52
N THR A 169 -22.45 -9.32 5.34
CA THR A 169 -23.72 -9.98 5.67
C THR A 169 -23.90 -11.24 4.85
N LEU A 170 -23.71 -11.16 3.52
CA LEU A 170 -23.82 -12.32 2.64
C LEU A 170 -22.75 -13.39 2.97
N ASN A 171 -21.51 -12.97 3.23
CA ASN A 171 -20.43 -13.84 3.70
C ASN A 171 -20.78 -14.58 5.00
N LYS A 172 -21.37 -13.87 5.98
CA LYS A 172 -21.77 -14.43 7.28
C LYS A 172 -22.80 -15.54 7.14
N TYR A 173 -23.71 -15.43 6.17
CA TYR A 173 -24.77 -16.42 5.91
C TYR A 173 -24.42 -17.43 4.82
N CYS A 174 -23.18 -17.45 4.31
CA CYS A 174 -22.76 -18.33 3.22
C CYS A 174 -23.56 -18.15 1.91
N GLU A 175 -24.07 -16.94 1.68
CA GLU A 175 -24.86 -16.65 0.48
C GLU A 175 -23.98 -16.43 -0.74
N SER A 176 -24.46 -16.92 -1.88
CA SER A 176 -23.76 -16.79 -3.15
C SER A 176 -23.90 -15.38 -3.72
N LEU A 177 -22.78 -14.81 -4.17
CA LEU A 177 -22.66 -13.54 -4.90
C LEU A 177 -22.49 -13.77 -6.41
N LEU A 178 -23.09 -14.85 -6.91
CA LEU A 178 -22.86 -15.30 -8.27
C LEU A 178 -23.38 -14.24 -9.26
N GLY A 179 -22.49 -13.75 -10.12
CA GLY A 179 -22.84 -12.75 -11.15
C GLY A 179 -22.99 -11.30 -10.66
N GLU A 180 -22.80 -11.01 -9.37
CA GLU A 180 -22.94 -9.65 -8.83
C GLU A 180 -21.85 -8.70 -9.35
N GLN A 181 -21.99 -7.38 -9.09
CA GLN A 181 -21.17 -6.35 -9.72
C GLN A 181 -20.67 -5.33 -8.71
N ALA A 182 -19.35 -5.21 -8.55
CA ALA A 182 -18.70 -4.17 -7.76
C ALA A 182 -17.37 -3.74 -8.40
N PRO A 183 -17.39 -3.24 -9.65
CA PRO A 183 -16.18 -2.74 -10.31
C PRO A 183 -15.64 -1.50 -9.57
N ASN A 184 -14.32 -1.33 -9.56
CA ASN A 184 -13.59 -0.24 -8.91
C ASN A 184 -13.89 -0.08 -7.41
N ALA A 185 -14.53 -1.06 -6.77
CA ALA A 185 -14.86 -0.98 -5.37
C ALA A 185 -13.60 -1.03 -4.50
N ASN A 186 -13.51 -0.11 -3.54
CA ASN A 186 -12.54 -0.17 -2.47
C ASN A 186 -13.02 -1.13 -1.37
N LEU A 187 -12.34 -2.28 -1.32
CA LEU A 187 -12.58 -3.42 -0.44
C LEU A 187 -11.25 -3.82 0.24
N GLU A 188 -10.40 -2.84 0.54
CA GLU A 188 -9.13 -3.05 1.24
C GLU A 188 -9.37 -3.78 2.57
N ASP A 189 -8.53 -4.77 2.85
CA ASP A 189 -8.54 -5.62 4.06
C ASP A 189 -9.86 -6.36 4.34
N ILE A 190 -10.80 -6.44 3.37
CA ILE A 190 -12.07 -7.14 3.55
C ILE A 190 -11.88 -8.62 3.87
N LYS A 191 -12.70 -9.17 4.76
CA LYS A 191 -12.61 -10.57 5.22
C LYS A 191 -13.81 -11.39 4.73
N LEU A 192 -13.71 -11.97 3.54
CA LEU A 192 -14.78 -12.78 2.94
C LEU A 192 -14.55 -14.29 3.08
N ASN A 193 -13.96 -14.72 4.20
CA ASN A 193 -13.61 -16.11 4.47
C ASN A 193 -14.36 -16.70 5.68
N LYS A 194 -15.51 -16.13 6.06
CA LYS A 194 -16.25 -16.48 7.30
C LYS A 194 -17.48 -17.37 7.06
N CYS A 195 -17.49 -18.13 5.96
CA CYS A 195 -18.59 -19.02 5.66
C CYS A 195 -18.40 -20.40 6.31
N TYR A 196 -19.31 -20.76 7.22
CA TYR A 196 -19.40 -22.08 7.85
C TYR A 196 -20.73 -22.73 7.52
N LYS A 197 -20.72 -23.82 6.74
CA LYS A 197 -21.93 -24.60 6.51
C LYS A 197 -22.06 -25.71 7.55
N PHE A 198 -23.17 -25.70 8.26
CA PHE A 198 -23.56 -26.81 9.12
C PHE A 198 -23.88 -28.03 8.26
N GLN A 199 -23.27 -29.16 8.58
CA GLN A 199 -23.49 -30.42 7.87
C GLN A 199 -23.76 -31.54 8.86
N LEU A 200 -25.00 -32.02 8.89
CA LEU A 200 -25.42 -33.17 9.69
C LEU A 200 -25.57 -34.41 8.78
N GLY A 201 -24.92 -35.52 9.14
CA GLY A 201 -25.05 -36.77 8.39
C GLY A 201 -24.23 -37.92 8.98
N LEU A 202 -24.58 -39.15 8.65
CA LEU A 202 -23.89 -40.37 9.12
C LEU A 202 -22.37 -40.34 8.86
N ALA A 203 -21.93 -39.80 7.72
CA ALA A 203 -20.51 -39.63 7.40
C ALA A 203 -19.80 -38.61 8.32
N THR A 204 -20.53 -37.62 8.83
CA THR A 204 -20.02 -36.63 9.80
C THR A 204 -19.78 -37.27 11.16
N PHE A 205 -20.71 -38.13 11.60
CA PHE A 205 -20.60 -38.88 12.86
C PHE A 205 -19.55 -40.01 12.79
N ALA A 206 -19.24 -40.51 11.59
CA ALA A 206 -18.23 -41.55 11.38
C ALA A 206 -16.77 -41.02 11.46
N LYS A 207 -16.54 -39.70 11.41
CA LYS A 207 -15.22 -39.08 11.61
C LYS A 207 -15.05 -38.71 13.08
N TRP A 208 -13.93 -39.07 13.70
CA TRP A 208 -13.60 -38.65 15.06
C TRP A 208 -12.38 -37.71 15.06
N PRO A 209 -12.49 -36.50 15.61
CA PRO A 209 -13.69 -35.90 16.22
C PRO A 209 -14.78 -35.53 15.17
N PRO A 210 -16.09 -35.59 15.51
CA PRO A 210 -17.17 -35.24 14.58
C PRO A 210 -17.09 -33.78 14.14
N GLN A 211 -17.03 -33.55 12.83
CA GLN A 211 -16.91 -32.20 12.25
C GLN A 211 -18.27 -31.71 11.76
N PHE A 212 -19.04 -31.05 12.62
CA PHE A 212 -20.39 -30.55 12.30
C PHE A 212 -20.43 -29.38 11.31
N TYR A 213 -19.28 -28.82 10.97
CA TYR A 213 -19.15 -27.70 10.06
C TYR A 213 -18.13 -28.03 8.97
N ARG A 214 -18.47 -27.67 7.74
CA ARG A 214 -17.54 -27.66 6.61
C ARG A 214 -17.05 -26.25 6.38
N TYR A 215 -15.74 -26.09 6.25
CA TYR A 215 -15.14 -24.85 5.78
C TYR A 215 -15.44 -24.69 4.28
N GLU A 216 -16.16 -23.64 3.92
CA GLU A 216 -16.35 -23.22 2.53
C GLU A 216 -15.96 -21.75 2.44
N GLY A 217 -15.20 -21.36 1.42
CA GLY A 217 -15.04 -19.94 1.15
C GLY A 217 -16.31 -19.37 0.53
N ILE A 218 -16.45 -18.04 0.58
CA ILE A 218 -17.56 -17.34 -0.06
C ILE A 218 -17.65 -17.71 -1.56
N ASN A 219 -18.86 -17.77 -2.10
CA ASN A 219 -19.05 -17.94 -3.53
C ASN A 219 -19.15 -16.59 -4.25
N LEU A 220 -18.07 -16.19 -4.92
CA LEU A 220 -17.93 -14.98 -5.74
C LEU A 220 -17.86 -15.31 -7.24
N SER A 221 -18.20 -16.54 -7.64
CA SER A 221 -18.06 -16.98 -9.03
C SER A 221 -18.81 -16.05 -10.00
N GLN A 222 -18.23 -15.78 -11.16
CA GLN A 222 -18.81 -14.92 -12.21
C GLN A 222 -19.08 -13.46 -11.78
N MET A 223 -18.61 -13.04 -10.60
CA MET A 223 -18.76 -11.66 -10.15
C MET A 223 -17.87 -10.73 -10.98
N ASN A 224 -18.28 -9.46 -11.12
CA ASN A 224 -17.44 -8.43 -11.71
C ASN A 224 -16.82 -7.54 -10.64
N LEU A 225 -15.51 -7.68 -10.47
CA LEU A 225 -14.64 -6.94 -9.55
C LEU A 225 -13.50 -6.23 -10.31
N ALA A 226 -13.72 -5.92 -11.60
CA ALA A 226 -12.73 -5.23 -12.41
C ALA A 226 -12.32 -3.90 -11.75
N GLY A 227 -11.01 -3.66 -11.62
CA GLY A 227 -10.43 -2.47 -10.99
C GLY A 227 -10.63 -2.37 -9.47
N ALA A 228 -11.26 -3.35 -8.82
CA ALA A 228 -11.50 -3.28 -7.37
C ALA A 228 -10.18 -3.23 -6.58
N ASN A 229 -10.14 -2.44 -5.51
CA ASN A 229 -9.05 -2.46 -4.55
C ASN A 229 -9.33 -3.52 -3.47
N LEU A 230 -8.68 -4.67 -3.58
CA LEU A 230 -8.74 -5.82 -2.68
C LEU A 230 -7.39 -6.02 -1.95
N LYS A 231 -6.61 -4.94 -1.80
CA LYS A 231 -5.32 -4.98 -1.10
C LYS A 231 -5.52 -5.54 0.31
N GLY A 232 -4.71 -6.52 0.69
CA GLY A 232 -4.79 -7.18 2.00
C GLY A 232 -6.05 -8.03 2.25
N ALA A 233 -6.98 -8.14 1.30
CA ALA A 233 -8.22 -8.88 1.47
C ALA A 233 -7.98 -10.37 1.79
N ASN A 234 -8.83 -10.95 2.62
CA ASN A 234 -8.82 -12.37 2.92
C ASN A 234 -9.96 -13.09 2.16
N LEU A 235 -9.56 -13.80 1.11
CA LEU A 235 -10.37 -14.58 0.19
C LEU A 235 -9.98 -16.08 0.24
N SER A 236 -9.40 -16.54 1.34
CA SER A 236 -8.92 -17.92 1.48
C SER A 236 -10.05 -18.93 1.30
N GLY A 237 -9.86 -19.87 0.37
CA GLY A 237 -10.83 -20.89 -0.01
C GLY A 237 -12.04 -20.38 -0.81
N ALA A 238 -12.10 -19.08 -1.17
CA ALA A 238 -13.22 -18.50 -1.90
C ALA A 238 -13.38 -19.15 -3.29
N ASN A 239 -14.63 -19.27 -3.76
CA ASN A 239 -14.90 -19.64 -5.13
C ASN A 239 -14.99 -18.38 -6.00
N LEU A 240 -13.98 -18.16 -6.83
CA LEU A 240 -13.82 -17.04 -7.76
C LEU A 240 -13.87 -17.52 -9.23
N GLU A 241 -14.45 -18.69 -9.49
CA GLU A 241 -14.54 -19.26 -10.85
C GLU A 241 -15.18 -18.29 -11.83
N GLY A 242 -14.48 -17.99 -12.93
CA GLY A 242 -14.91 -17.07 -13.98
C GLY A 242 -15.12 -15.61 -13.54
N THR A 243 -14.64 -15.22 -12.36
CA THR A 243 -14.74 -13.83 -11.86
C THR A 243 -13.93 -12.90 -12.75
N ASN A 244 -14.45 -11.70 -13.01
CA ASN A 244 -13.69 -10.63 -13.65
C ASN A 244 -12.96 -9.79 -12.59
N LEU A 245 -11.63 -9.93 -12.53
CA LEU A 245 -10.69 -9.21 -11.67
C LEU A 245 -9.71 -8.37 -12.51
N GLU A 246 -10.07 -8.03 -13.75
CA GLU A 246 -9.21 -7.23 -14.64
C GLU A 246 -8.79 -5.93 -13.97
N GLY A 247 -7.48 -5.67 -13.90
CA GLY A 247 -6.91 -4.48 -13.28
C GLY A 247 -7.09 -4.37 -11.76
N ALA A 248 -7.65 -5.37 -11.08
CA ALA A 248 -7.87 -5.31 -9.62
C ALA A 248 -6.54 -5.23 -8.85
N ASN A 249 -6.55 -4.52 -7.72
CA ASN A 249 -5.43 -4.49 -6.80
C ASN A 249 -5.60 -5.57 -5.73
N LEU A 250 -4.84 -6.65 -5.83
CA LEU A 250 -4.78 -7.79 -4.90
C LEU A 250 -3.44 -7.82 -4.13
N GLU A 251 -2.74 -6.69 -4.01
CA GLU A 251 -1.48 -6.62 -3.28
C GLU A 251 -1.65 -7.18 -1.86
N ARG A 252 -0.81 -8.16 -1.49
CA ARG A 252 -0.83 -8.86 -0.19
C ARG A 252 -2.16 -9.57 0.15
N ALA A 253 -3.06 -9.78 -0.81
CA ALA A 253 -4.29 -10.54 -0.58
C ALA A 253 -4.00 -12.02 -0.26
N ASN A 254 -4.85 -12.62 0.58
CA ASN A 254 -4.81 -14.06 0.88
C ASN A 254 -5.86 -14.81 0.05
N LEU A 255 -5.40 -15.54 -0.96
CA LEU A 255 -6.17 -16.39 -1.88
C LEU A 255 -5.80 -17.87 -1.73
N LYS A 256 -5.26 -18.28 -0.57
CA LYS A 256 -4.83 -19.65 -0.32
C LYS A 256 -6.00 -20.62 -0.57
N GLY A 257 -5.78 -21.61 -1.42
CA GLY A 257 -6.78 -22.63 -1.79
C GLY A 257 -8.02 -22.10 -2.52
N ALA A 258 -8.03 -20.84 -2.99
CA ALA A 258 -9.16 -20.30 -3.74
C ALA A 258 -9.32 -20.96 -5.11
N ASN A 259 -10.56 -21.05 -5.59
CA ASN A 259 -10.87 -21.52 -6.95
C ASN A 259 -10.99 -20.33 -7.90
N LEU A 260 -9.96 -20.06 -8.69
CA LEU A 260 -9.86 -19.01 -9.71
C LEU A 260 -9.95 -19.57 -11.14
N LYS A 261 -10.51 -20.77 -11.31
CA LYS A 261 -10.63 -21.42 -12.63
C LYS A 261 -11.32 -20.48 -13.62
N GLY A 262 -10.70 -20.26 -14.78
CA GLY A 262 -11.23 -19.38 -15.83
C GLY A 262 -11.42 -17.91 -15.44
N ALA A 263 -10.91 -17.46 -14.29
CA ALA A 263 -11.04 -16.07 -13.87
C ALA A 263 -10.21 -15.14 -14.78
N ASN A 264 -10.69 -13.92 -15.01
CA ASN A 264 -9.96 -12.89 -15.74
C ASN A 264 -9.21 -11.97 -14.76
N LEU A 265 -7.91 -12.14 -14.60
CA LEU A 265 -7.03 -11.29 -13.79
C LEU A 265 -6.13 -10.40 -14.65
N LYS A 266 -6.44 -10.19 -15.94
CA LYS A 266 -5.59 -9.41 -16.84
C LYS A 266 -5.20 -8.06 -16.22
N GLY A 267 -3.90 -7.76 -16.18
CA GLY A 267 -3.37 -6.51 -15.64
C GLY A 267 -3.49 -6.31 -14.12
N ALA A 268 -4.03 -7.28 -13.37
CA ALA A 268 -4.16 -7.17 -11.91
C ALA A 268 -2.81 -7.08 -11.19
N VAL A 269 -2.81 -6.48 -10.00
CA VAL A 269 -1.64 -6.33 -9.12
C VAL A 269 -1.71 -7.37 -8.00
N LEU A 270 -0.87 -8.40 -8.05
CA LEU A 270 -0.81 -9.48 -7.04
C LEU A 270 0.53 -9.50 -6.28
N ARG A 271 1.18 -8.33 -6.13
CA ARG A 271 2.47 -8.23 -5.43
C ARG A 271 2.34 -8.81 -4.03
N ALA A 272 3.22 -9.75 -3.68
CA ALA A 272 3.24 -10.44 -2.39
C ALA A 272 1.90 -11.12 -1.98
N ALA A 273 0.99 -11.41 -2.93
CA ALA A 273 -0.23 -12.15 -2.64
C ALA A 273 0.06 -13.65 -2.39
N SER A 274 -0.80 -14.29 -1.60
CA SER A 274 -0.71 -15.73 -1.30
C SER A 274 -1.76 -16.51 -2.09
N LEU A 275 -1.33 -17.26 -3.10
CA LEU A 275 -2.13 -18.18 -3.92
C LEU A 275 -1.71 -19.65 -3.72
N GLU A 276 -1.15 -19.99 -2.55
CA GLU A 276 -0.75 -21.37 -2.24
C GLU A 276 -1.91 -22.34 -2.44
N GLY A 277 -1.70 -23.38 -3.25
CA GLY A 277 -2.72 -24.40 -3.56
C GLY A 277 -3.96 -23.88 -4.29
N ALA A 278 -3.96 -22.65 -4.80
CA ALA A 278 -5.10 -22.10 -5.54
C ALA A 278 -5.27 -22.80 -6.90
N ASN A 279 -6.51 -22.89 -7.39
CA ASN A 279 -6.82 -23.41 -8.71
C ASN A 279 -6.96 -22.27 -9.71
N LEU A 280 -5.98 -22.08 -10.58
CA LEU A 280 -5.93 -21.08 -11.66
C LEU A 280 -6.01 -21.73 -13.05
N GLU A 281 -6.56 -22.95 -13.15
CA GLU A 281 -6.72 -23.64 -14.43
C GLU A 281 -7.49 -22.74 -15.43
N GLU A 282 -6.94 -22.56 -16.63
CA GLU A 282 -7.53 -21.75 -17.70
C GLU A 282 -7.76 -20.26 -17.33
N ALA A 283 -7.18 -19.76 -16.23
CA ALA A 283 -7.26 -18.35 -15.85
C ALA A 283 -6.45 -17.44 -16.81
N ASN A 284 -6.91 -16.20 -16.97
CA ASN A 284 -6.18 -15.17 -17.70
C ASN A 284 -5.41 -14.27 -16.73
N LEU A 285 -4.08 -14.44 -16.66
CA LEU A 285 -3.13 -13.68 -15.86
C LEU A 285 -2.23 -12.78 -16.75
N ASP A 286 -2.64 -12.50 -17.99
CA ASP A 286 -1.84 -11.69 -18.91
C ASP A 286 -1.52 -10.31 -18.30
N SER A 287 -0.27 -9.88 -18.47
CA SER A 287 0.21 -8.57 -18.03
C SER A 287 0.08 -8.27 -16.53
N THR A 288 -0.15 -9.30 -15.70
CA THR A 288 -0.26 -9.14 -14.24
C THR A 288 1.06 -8.75 -13.59
N ARG A 289 0.96 -8.02 -12.47
CA ARG A 289 2.12 -7.66 -11.64
C ARG A 289 2.18 -8.58 -10.41
N MET A 290 2.94 -9.66 -10.50
CA MET A 290 3.00 -10.75 -9.51
C MET A 290 4.37 -10.86 -8.82
N SER A 291 5.07 -9.74 -8.62
CA SER A 291 6.37 -9.78 -7.95
C SER A 291 6.22 -10.33 -6.52
N ARG A 292 7.07 -11.29 -6.14
CA ARG A 292 7.08 -11.96 -4.83
C ARG A 292 5.79 -12.71 -4.49
N VAL A 293 5.01 -13.11 -5.48
CA VAL A 293 3.79 -13.90 -5.26
C VAL A 293 4.13 -15.30 -4.75
N TYR A 294 3.29 -15.86 -3.88
CA TYR A 294 3.39 -17.24 -3.41
C TYR A 294 2.39 -18.13 -4.15
N LEU A 295 2.87 -19.03 -5.00
CA LEU A 295 2.10 -19.94 -5.86
C LEU A 295 2.44 -21.42 -5.59
N ARG A 296 2.94 -21.74 -4.40
CA ARG A 296 3.33 -23.12 -4.05
C ARG A 296 2.16 -24.08 -4.24
N GLY A 297 2.37 -25.14 -5.03
CA GLY A 297 1.35 -26.16 -5.33
C GLY A 297 0.11 -25.63 -6.07
N ALA A 298 0.12 -24.41 -6.60
CA ALA A 298 -1.00 -23.86 -7.36
C ALA A 298 -1.17 -24.59 -8.70
N ASN A 299 -2.41 -24.74 -9.16
CA ASN A 299 -2.73 -25.32 -10.46
C ASN A 299 -2.90 -24.20 -11.50
N LEU A 300 -1.90 -23.97 -12.35
CA LEU A 300 -1.89 -23.00 -13.45
C LEU A 300 -2.04 -23.68 -14.82
N LYS A 301 -2.58 -24.91 -14.86
CA LYS A 301 -2.74 -25.67 -16.10
C LYS A 301 -3.49 -24.86 -17.15
N LYS A 302 -2.93 -24.74 -18.35
CA LYS A 302 -3.45 -23.95 -19.47
C LYS A 302 -3.75 -22.47 -19.15
N ALA A 303 -3.24 -21.92 -18.06
CA ALA A 303 -3.39 -20.49 -17.78
C ALA A 303 -2.65 -19.65 -18.83
N SER A 304 -3.20 -18.49 -19.18
CA SER A 304 -2.48 -17.48 -19.96
C SER A 304 -1.77 -16.53 -19.01
N ILE A 305 -0.46 -16.40 -19.12
CA ILE A 305 0.42 -15.62 -18.24
C ILE A 305 1.36 -14.77 -19.11
N THR A 306 0.85 -14.31 -20.26
CA THR A 306 1.64 -13.62 -21.28
C THR A 306 2.06 -12.24 -20.77
N GLY A 307 3.34 -11.90 -20.87
CA GLY A 307 3.86 -10.59 -20.44
C GLY A 307 3.77 -10.31 -18.93
N ALA A 308 3.43 -11.31 -18.11
CA ALA A 308 3.29 -11.13 -16.67
C ALA A 308 4.65 -10.97 -15.95
N ARG A 309 4.65 -10.28 -14.81
CA ARG A 309 5.85 -9.99 -14.01
C ARG A 309 5.89 -10.83 -12.73
N LEU A 310 6.56 -11.98 -12.77
CA LEU A 310 6.74 -12.95 -11.67
C LEU A 310 8.13 -12.89 -11.02
N LEU A 311 8.72 -11.70 -10.94
CA LEU A 311 10.00 -11.49 -10.26
C LEU A 311 9.95 -12.04 -8.83
N TRP A 312 10.88 -12.91 -8.47
CA TRP A 312 10.95 -13.54 -7.14
C TRP A 312 9.74 -14.38 -6.74
N ALA A 313 8.91 -14.81 -7.70
CA ALA A 313 7.75 -15.67 -7.41
C ALA A 313 8.18 -17.03 -6.87
N ASP A 314 7.37 -17.58 -5.96
CA ASP A 314 7.55 -18.94 -5.45
C ASP A 314 6.53 -19.89 -6.07
N LEU A 315 6.97 -20.64 -7.08
CA LEU A 315 6.18 -21.60 -7.87
C LEU A 315 6.52 -23.04 -7.49
N GLN A 316 7.07 -23.29 -6.30
CA GLN A 316 7.47 -24.64 -5.91
C GLN A 316 6.29 -25.63 -5.99
N GLY A 317 6.47 -26.73 -6.72
CA GLY A 317 5.43 -27.74 -6.91
C GLY A 317 4.19 -27.30 -7.69
N ALA A 318 4.18 -26.11 -8.30
CA ALA A 318 3.05 -25.63 -9.09
C ALA A 318 2.89 -26.42 -10.40
N THR A 319 1.66 -26.58 -10.88
CA THR A 319 1.35 -27.23 -12.17
C THR A 319 1.16 -26.17 -13.24
N LEU A 320 2.10 -26.02 -14.17
CA LEU A 320 2.05 -25.11 -15.33
C LEU A 320 1.89 -25.87 -16.65
N THR A 321 1.37 -27.10 -16.61
CA THR A 321 1.14 -27.91 -17.81
C THR A 321 0.36 -27.12 -18.87
N LEU A 322 0.91 -27.01 -20.09
CA LEU A 322 0.32 -26.28 -21.21
C LEU A 322 0.04 -24.78 -20.94
N ALA A 323 0.60 -24.19 -19.88
CA ALA A 323 0.47 -22.76 -19.61
C ALA A 323 1.23 -21.92 -20.64
N ASN A 324 0.72 -20.74 -20.96
CA ASN A 324 1.38 -19.79 -21.86
C ASN A 324 2.07 -18.69 -21.06
N LEU A 325 3.40 -18.74 -20.98
CA LEU A 325 4.26 -17.77 -20.29
C LEU A 325 5.07 -16.90 -21.28
N THR A 326 4.60 -16.76 -22.51
CA THR A 326 5.28 -15.97 -23.55
C THR A 326 5.61 -14.57 -23.03
N GLU A 327 6.86 -14.13 -23.23
CA GLU A 327 7.35 -12.80 -22.84
C GLU A 327 7.19 -12.44 -21.35
N SER A 328 6.93 -13.42 -20.47
CA SER A 328 6.83 -13.18 -19.03
C SER A 328 8.22 -13.04 -18.38
N ASN A 329 8.27 -12.45 -17.18
CA ASN A 329 9.49 -12.26 -16.42
C ASN A 329 9.45 -13.04 -15.11
N LEU A 330 10.17 -14.16 -15.06
CA LEU A 330 10.34 -15.05 -13.91
C LEU A 330 11.74 -14.91 -13.30
N ASN A 331 12.38 -13.75 -13.42
CA ASN A 331 13.72 -13.55 -12.87
C ASN A 331 13.71 -13.84 -11.37
N ARG A 332 14.66 -14.67 -10.92
CA ARG A 332 14.79 -15.16 -9.53
C ARG A 332 13.59 -15.96 -9.00
N ALA A 333 12.71 -16.47 -9.87
CA ALA A 333 11.60 -17.32 -9.43
C ALA A 333 12.11 -18.69 -8.95
N ASN A 334 11.42 -19.25 -7.95
CA ASN A 334 11.66 -20.61 -7.48
C ASN A 334 10.67 -21.56 -8.17
N LEU A 335 11.16 -22.42 -9.06
CA LEU A 335 10.37 -23.37 -9.87
C LEU A 335 10.65 -24.82 -9.46
N GLN A 336 11.28 -25.06 -8.30
CA GLN A 336 11.63 -26.41 -7.86
C GLN A 336 10.39 -27.30 -7.78
N GLY A 337 10.45 -28.50 -8.38
CA GLY A 337 9.33 -29.45 -8.40
C GLY A 337 8.11 -29.04 -9.23
N ALA A 338 8.13 -27.90 -9.93
CA ALA A 338 7.02 -27.47 -10.77
C ALA A 338 6.87 -28.37 -12.02
N ASP A 339 5.64 -28.59 -12.48
CA ASP A 339 5.37 -29.29 -13.73
C ASP A 339 5.17 -28.29 -14.87
N LEU A 340 6.17 -28.19 -15.76
CA LEU A 340 6.17 -27.31 -16.93
C LEU A 340 5.89 -28.08 -18.24
N TYR A 341 5.29 -29.26 -18.18
CA TYR A 341 5.03 -30.08 -19.37
C TYR A 341 4.31 -29.29 -20.46
N LYS A 342 4.98 -29.12 -21.61
CA LYS A 342 4.50 -28.33 -22.76
C LYS A 342 4.09 -26.88 -22.45
N ALA A 343 4.63 -26.28 -21.40
CA ALA A 343 4.48 -24.86 -21.14
C ALA A 343 5.24 -24.03 -22.20
N ASN A 344 4.70 -22.88 -22.60
CA ASN A 344 5.33 -22.00 -23.57
C ASN A 344 6.08 -20.86 -22.88
N PHE A 345 7.40 -20.85 -22.94
CA PHE A 345 8.28 -19.81 -22.37
C PHE A 345 8.94 -18.96 -23.47
N LYS A 346 8.37 -18.90 -24.68
CA LYS A 346 8.97 -18.13 -25.78
C LYS A 346 9.21 -16.68 -25.38
N GLY A 347 10.46 -16.23 -25.49
CA GLY A 347 10.87 -14.87 -25.10
C GLY A 347 10.75 -14.55 -23.60
N ALA A 348 10.45 -15.53 -22.74
CA ALA A 348 10.38 -15.31 -21.30
C ALA A 348 11.77 -15.12 -20.69
N SER A 349 11.87 -14.33 -19.62
CA SER A 349 13.10 -14.18 -18.85
C SER A 349 13.05 -15.08 -17.62
N LEU A 350 14.00 -16.00 -17.49
CA LEU A 350 14.18 -16.89 -16.35
C LEU A 350 15.57 -16.70 -15.74
N ARG A 351 16.13 -15.49 -15.81
CA ARG A 351 17.46 -15.24 -15.25
C ARG A 351 17.45 -15.56 -13.77
N TYR A 352 18.47 -16.29 -13.30
CA TYR A 352 18.59 -16.70 -11.89
C TYR A 352 17.44 -17.57 -11.37
N ALA A 353 16.51 -18.03 -12.22
CA ALA A 353 15.42 -18.89 -11.77
C ALA A 353 15.97 -20.24 -11.30
N ASP A 354 15.33 -20.83 -10.29
CA ASP A 354 15.73 -22.12 -9.74
C ASP A 354 14.81 -23.24 -10.23
N LEU A 355 15.27 -24.00 -11.23
CA LEU A 355 14.58 -25.15 -11.81
C LEU A 355 15.19 -26.48 -11.32
N ARG A 356 15.85 -26.48 -10.15
CA ARG A 356 16.42 -27.70 -9.55
C ARG A 356 15.32 -28.61 -8.97
N ASN A 357 15.70 -29.77 -8.44
CA ASN A 357 14.84 -30.60 -7.58
C ASN A 357 13.46 -30.98 -8.17
N GLY A 358 13.44 -31.66 -9.32
CA GLY A 358 12.23 -32.34 -9.82
C GLY A 358 11.30 -31.53 -10.73
N THR A 359 11.63 -30.30 -11.08
CA THR A 359 10.99 -29.49 -12.15
C THR A 359 10.90 -30.18 -13.52
N ILE A 360 9.71 -30.62 -13.91
CA ILE A 360 9.47 -31.28 -15.20
C ILE A 360 9.45 -30.22 -16.31
N ILE A 361 10.34 -30.32 -17.30
CA ILE A 361 10.38 -29.37 -18.44
C ILE A 361 10.20 -30.02 -19.80
N ILE A 362 9.66 -31.24 -19.82
CA ILE A 362 9.49 -32.03 -21.03
C ILE A 362 8.56 -31.29 -22.00
N GLY A 363 9.07 -30.98 -23.19
CA GLY A 363 8.33 -30.25 -24.23
C GLY A 363 8.03 -28.79 -23.92
N ALA A 364 8.55 -28.22 -22.82
CA ALA A 364 8.46 -26.78 -22.58
C ALA A 364 9.19 -26.03 -23.70
N ASP A 365 8.64 -24.94 -24.24
CA ASP A 365 9.27 -24.20 -25.34
C ASP A 365 10.11 -23.03 -24.82
N PHE A 366 11.43 -23.08 -25.01
CA PHE A 366 12.35 -22.02 -24.59
C PHE A 366 12.88 -21.19 -25.76
N GLU A 367 12.20 -21.15 -26.91
CA GLU A 367 12.62 -20.31 -28.03
C GLU A 367 12.83 -18.84 -27.60
N ARG A 368 14.06 -18.32 -27.75
CA ARG A 368 14.47 -16.97 -27.32
C ARG A 368 14.26 -16.67 -25.82
N ALA A 369 14.04 -17.68 -24.99
CA ALA A 369 13.98 -17.48 -23.54
C ALA A 369 15.36 -17.10 -23.00
N ASN A 370 15.42 -16.27 -21.97
CA ASN A 370 16.68 -15.93 -21.30
C ASN A 370 16.89 -16.84 -20.06
N LEU A 371 17.83 -17.77 -20.17
CA LEU A 371 18.21 -18.74 -19.15
C LEU A 371 19.57 -18.43 -18.50
N LYS A 372 20.13 -17.22 -18.69
CA LYS A 372 21.41 -16.84 -18.07
C LYS A 372 21.35 -16.99 -16.55
N ARG A 373 22.35 -17.66 -15.98
CA ARG A 373 22.43 -18.00 -14.54
C ARG A 373 21.22 -18.77 -13.97
N ALA A 374 20.33 -19.31 -14.80
CA ALA A 374 19.27 -20.20 -14.35
C ALA A 374 19.87 -21.52 -13.84
N LYS A 375 19.30 -22.06 -12.77
CA LYS A 375 19.82 -23.25 -12.08
C LYS A 375 19.04 -24.48 -12.51
N PHE A 376 19.75 -25.49 -12.99
CA PHE A 376 19.22 -26.78 -13.42
C PHE A 376 19.95 -27.90 -12.68
N TRP A 377 19.34 -29.07 -12.54
CA TRP A 377 20.03 -30.21 -11.89
C TRP A 377 20.82 -31.07 -12.88
N SER A 378 20.58 -30.95 -14.19
CA SER A 378 21.33 -31.67 -15.22
C SER A 378 21.18 -30.99 -16.58
N ALA A 379 22.19 -31.13 -17.44
CA ALA A 379 22.08 -30.67 -18.82
C ALA A 379 20.98 -31.43 -19.61
N ASP A 380 20.76 -32.70 -19.26
CA ASP A 380 19.71 -33.52 -19.88
C ASP A 380 18.29 -33.02 -19.56
N GLN A 381 18.10 -32.41 -18.39
CA GLN A 381 16.85 -31.71 -18.07
C GLN A 381 16.55 -30.68 -19.16
N VAL A 382 17.50 -29.78 -19.43
CA VAL A 382 17.37 -28.70 -20.43
C VAL A 382 17.10 -29.28 -21.82
N LYS A 383 17.84 -30.31 -22.23
CA LYS A 383 17.70 -30.91 -23.57
C LYS A 383 16.36 -31.60 -23.84
N ARG A 384 15.53 -31.86 -22.81
CA ARG A 384 14.17 -32.43 -22.97
C ARG A 384 13.10 -31.39 -23.31
N SER A 385 13.46 -30.11 -23.27
CA SER A 385 12.60 -29.00 -23.68
C SER A 385 12.74 -28.75 -25.20
N TYR A 386 11.83 -27.97 -25.77
CA TYR A 386 11.83 -27.58 -27.17
C TYR A 386 12.57 -26.26 -27.38
N ASN A 387 13.27 -26.16 -28.52
CA ASN A 387 14.00 -24.96 -28.96
C ASN A 387 15.00 -24.39 -27.93
N TRP A 388 15.47 -25.21 -26.98
CA TRP A 388 16.40 -24.77 -25.94
C TRP A 388 17.72 -24.24 -26.53
N GLU A 389 18.10 -24.70 -27.72
CA GLU A 389 19.28 -24.24 -28.45
C GLU A 389 19.19 -22.73 -28.76
N LYS A 390 17.98 -22.24 -29.06
CA LYS A 390 17.68 -20.83 -29.38
C LYS A 390 17.53 -19.93 -28.14
N ALA A 391 17.57 -20.50 -26.93
CA ALA A 391 17.54 -19.73 -25.69
C ALA A 391 18.88 -18.99 -25.47
N PHE A 392 18.85 -17.81 -24.84
CA PHE A 392 20.05 -17.14 -24.34
C PHE A 392 20.53 -17.87 -23.08
N LYS A 393 21.77 -18.37 -23.10
CA LYS A 393 22.37 -19.16 -22.01
C LYS A 393 23.76 -18.62 -21.73
N ASP A 394 24.32 -18.96 -20.56
CA ASP A 394 25.75 -18.71 -20.32
C ASP A 394 26.60 -19.58 -21.26
N ASP A 395 27.76 -19.09 -21.70
CA ASP A 395 28.63 -19.84 -22.62
C ASP A 395 29.06 -21.20 -22.03
N ASP A 396 29.24 -21.25 -20.71
CA ASP A 396 29.67 -22.40 -19.91
C ASP A 396 28.52 -23.08 -19.15
N TRP A 397 27.26 -22.87 -19.55
CA TRP A 397 26.06 -23.31 -18.81
C TRP A 397 26.08 -24.81 -18.44
N SER A 398 26.54 -25.68 -19.34
CA SER A 398 26.55 -27.14 -19.13
C SER A 398 27.61 -27.56 -18.11
N GLU A 399 28.77 -26.90 -18.11
CA GLU A 399 29.85 -27.12 -17.14
C GLU A 399 29.43 -26.63 -15.75
N LYS A 400 28.80 -25.46 -15.67
CA LYS A 400 28.23 -24.90 -14.43
C LYS A 400 27.21 -25.84 -13.78
N ILE A 401 26.40 -26.55 -14.58
CA ILE A 401 25.45 -27.54 -14.04
C ILE A 401 26.18 -28.80 -13.55
N ALA A 402 27.17 -29.29 -14.31
CA ALA A 402 27.89 -30.52 -13.97
C ALA A 402 28.83 -30.37 -12.77
N LYS A 403 29.45 -29.19 -12.65
CA LYS A 403 30.38 -28.80 -11.60
C LYS A 403 29.95 -27.43 -11.08
N PRO A 404 28.95 -27.36 -10.19
CA PRO A 404 28.54 -26.08 -9.62
C PRO A 404 29.72 -25.48 -8.86
N GLY A 405 30.31 -24.44 -9.44
CA GLY A 405 31.31 -23.62 -8.78
C GLY A 405 30.68 -22.76 -7.67
N ALA A 406 31.50 -22.06 -6.91
CA ALA A 406 31.01 -20.99 -6.05
C ALA A 406 30.57 -19.82 -6.94
N ASP A 407 29.27 -19.73 -7.22
CA ASP A 407 28.68 -18.54 -7.86
C ASP A 407 29.10 -17.31 -7.04
N LYS A 408 29.86 -16.40 -7.67
CA LYS A 408 30.11 -15.11 -7.03
C LYS A 408 28.88 -14.22 -7.16
N TYR A 409 28.61 -13.47 -6.10
CA TYR A 409 27.65 -12.39 -6.08
C TYR A 409 28.37 -11.11 -6.48
N LYS A 410 27.97 -10.52 -7.60
CA LYS A 410 28.52 -9.24 -8.08
C LYS A 410 27.74 -8.09 -7.44
N VAL A 411 28.41 -7.26 -6.64
CA VAL A 411 27.82 -6.11 -5.97
C VAL A 411 28.36 -4.83 -6.60
N GLY A 412 27.46 -4.11 -7.26
CA GLY A 412 27.71 -2.84 -7.92
C GLY A 412 27.64 -1.66 -6.96
N LEU A 413 28.53 -0.67 -7.08
CA LEU A 413 28.43 0.64 -6.44
C LEU A 413 28.52 1.75 -7.48
N LEU A 414 27.57 2.68 -7.46
CA LEU A 414 27.66 3.91 -8.23
C LEU A 414 28.39 4.99 -7.43
N ILE A 415 29.39 5.61 -8.05
CA ILE A 415 30.22 6.66 -7.48
C ILE A 415 29.98 7.93 -8.29
N ALA A 416 29.13 8.82 -7.76
CA ALA A 416 28.78 10.07 -8.44
C ALA A 416 29.97 11.03 -8.53
N ASN A 417 30.75 11.13 -7.45
CA ASN A 417 31.91 12.00 -7.37
C ASN A 417 33.04 11.37 -6.53
N ASN A 418 34.21 12.01 -6.52
CA ASN A 418 35.41 11.48 -5.84
C ASN A 418 35.47 11.79 -4.33
N THR A 419 34.34 12.12 -3.71
CA THR A 419 34.31 12.48 -2.28
C THR A 419 34.63 11.27 -1.40
N ALA A 420 35.10 11.55 -0.17
CA ALA A 420 35.50 10.51 0.78
C ALA A 420 34.34 9.55 1.14
N ILE A 421 33.08 9.99 1.08
CA ILE A 421 31.93 9.16 1.46
C ILE A 421 31.77 7.94 0.54
N PHE A 422 31.89 8.12 -0.79
CA PHE A 422 31.79 7.02 -1.76
C PHE A 422 32.96 6.03 -1.64
N LYS A 423 34.17 6.55 -1.42
CA LYS A 423 35.35 5.71 -1.15
C LYS A 423 35.17 4.86 0.11
N LEU A 424 34.55 5.43 1.15
CA LEU A 424 34.29 4.69 2.38
C LEU A 424 33.18 3.64 2.20
N TYR A 425 32.12 3.92 1.44
CA TYR A 425 31.15 2.88 1.06
C TYR A 425 31.86 1.72 0.36
N GLN A 426 32.71 2.01 -0.62
CA GLN A 426 33.51 1.01 -1.31
C GLN A 426 34.44 0.23 -0.36
N GLN A 427 35.14 0.93 0.56
CA GLN A 427 35.99 0.28 1.56
C GLN A 427 35.21 -0.72 2.43
N GLY A 428 33.99 -0.35 2.82
CA GLY A 428 33.07 -1.23 3.54
C GLY A 428 32.72 -2.49 2.75
N MET A 429 32.37 -2.30 1.48
CA MET A 429 32.05 -3.40 0.56
C MET A 429 33.25 -4.33 0.32
N GLU A 430 34.45 -3.76 0.13
CA GLU A 430 35.68 -4.55 -0.02
C GLU A 430 36.03 -5.31 1.27
N SER A 431 35.72 -4.75 2.44
CA SER A 431 35.86 -5.45 3.73
C SER A 431 34.91 -6.66 3.79
N ALA A 432 33.66 -6.49 3.34
CA ALA A 432 32.72 -7.60 3.22
C ALA A 432 33.22 -8.68 2.24
N ALA A 433 33.84 -8.29 1.13
CA ALA A 433 34.41 -9.23 0.16
C ALA A 433 35.68 -9.94 0.66
N LYS A 434 36.47 -9.32 1.53
CA LYS A 434 37.59 -9.97 2.22
C LYS A 434 37.11 -11.06 3.18
N GLU A 435 36.01 -10.82 3.89
CA GLU A 435 35.41 -11.78 4.81
C GLU A 435 34.60 -12.88 4.09
N ASN A 436 34.04 -12.56 2.92
CA ASN A 436 33.26 -13.49 2.11
C ASN A 436 33.80 -13.54 0.66
N PRO A 437 34.64 -14.54 0.33
CA PRO A 437 35.23 -14.70 -1.01
C PRO A 437 34.24 -14.92 -2.15
N GLN A 438 32.95 -15.16 -1.86
CA GLN A 438 31.89 -15.23 -2.86
C GLN A 438 31.44 -13.85 -3.34
N ILE A 439 31.90 -12.76 -2.74
CA ILE A 439 31.51 -11.40 -3.13
C ILE A 439 32.55 -10.84 -4.10
N GLU A 440 32.07 -10.28 -5.20
CA GLU A 440 32.85 -9.50 -6.13
C GLU A 440 32.34 -8.08 -6.20
N ILE A 441 33.22 -7.11 -5.98
CA ILE A 441 32.86 -5.69 -6.01
C ILE A 441 33.16 -5.09 -7.38
N ILE A 442 32.15 -4.41 -7.92
CA ILE A 442 32.21 -3.64 -9.17
C ILE A 442 31.81 -2.20 -8.86
N SER A 443 32.80 -1.33 -8.69
CA SER A 443 32.53 0.11 -8.52
C SER A 443 32.57 0.80 -9.87
N LEU A 444 31.64 1.72 -10.11
CA LEU A 444 31.52 2.47 -11.36
C LEU A 444 31.43 3.95 -11.05
N LYS A 445 32.35 4.73 -11.61
CA LYS A 445 32.28 6.19 -11.58
C LYS A 445 31.28 6.64 -12.63
N THR A 446 30.32 7.46 -12.22
CA THR A 446 29.30 8.02 -13.10
C THR A 446 29.56 9.51 -13.31
N GLY A 447 28.99 10.34 -12.43
CA GLY A 447 28.91 11.78 -12.48
C GLY A 447 27.75 12.25 -11.59
N GLU A 448 27.47 13.54 -11.59
CA GLU A 448 26.52 14.18 -10.67
C GLU A 448 25.18 14.54 -11.35
N THR A 449 24.90 13.96 -12.52
CA THR A 449 23.62 14.12 -13.23
C THR A 449 22.76 12.86 -13.20
N ILE A 450 21.43 13.01 -13.27
CA ILE A 450 20.47 11.90 -13.27
C ILE A 450 20.66 11.02 -14.51
N GLU A 451 21.03 11.59 -15.65
CA GLU A 451 21.35 10.85 -16.86
C GLU A 451 22.57 9.94 -16.66
N GLU A 452 23.63 10.45 -16.03
CA GLU A 452 24.84 9.68 -15.77
C GLU A 452 24.59 8.56 -14.76
N GLU A 453 23.77 8.80 -13.72
CA GLU A 453 23.32 7.75 -12.79
C GLU A 453 22.56 6.65 -13.54
N ALA A 454 21.61 7.03 -14.39
CA ALA A 454 20.82 6.09 -15.18
C ALA A 454 21.68 5.29 -16.17
N GLN A 455 22.67 5.91 -16.80
CA GLN A 455 23.65 5.21 -17.64
C GLN A 455 24.55 4.29 -16.82
N GLY A 456 24.93 4.71 -15.61
CA GLY A 456 25.69 3.90 -14.67
C GLY A 456 24.95 2.61 -14.30
N ILE A 457 23.66 2.70 -13.99
CA ILE A 457 22.81 1.52 -13.75
C ILE A 457 22.81 0.61 -14.97
N LYS A 458 22.62 1.14 -16.19
CA LYS A 458 22.64 0.32 -17.42
C LYS A 458 23.98 -0.39 -17.61
N GLN A 459 25.10 0.29 -17.38
CA GLN A 459 26.43 -0.31 -17.49
C GLN A 459 26.61 -1.41 -16.44
N LEU A 460 26.22 -1.20 -15.19
CA LEU A 460 26.26 -2.25 -14.17
C LEU A 460 25.38 -3.46 -14.54
N LEU A 461 24.22 -3.25 -15.15
CA LEU A 461 23.39 -4.34 -15.67
C LEU A 461 24.10 -5.13 -16.78
N ALA A 462 24.85 -4.44 -17.66
CA ALA A 462 25.67 -5.09 -18.68
C ALA A 462 26.85 -5.89 -18.08
N GLU A 463 27.36 -5.48 -16.92
CA GLU A 463 28.35 -6.23 -16.14
C GLU A 463 27.75 -7.42 -15.35
N ASP A 464 26.44 -7.67 -15.52
CA ASP A 464 25.67 -8.77 -14.91
C ASP A 464 25.73 -8.75 -13.37
N VAL A 465 25.59 -7.57 -12.76
CA VAL A 465 25.55 -7.44 -11.30
C VAL A 465 24.31 -8.10 -10.69
N ASP A 466 24.47 -8.61 -9.46
CA ASP A 466 23.41 -9.19 -8.65
C ASP A 466 22.71 -8.16 -7.75
N VAL A 467 23.49 -7.20 -7.24
CA VAL A 467 23.09 -6.17 -6.28
C VAL A 467 23.62 -4.82 -6.77
N ILE A 468 22.84 -3.75 -6.66
CA ILE A 468 23.31 -2.38 -6.89
C ILE A 468 23.09 -1.56 -5.63
N LEU A 469 24.15 -0.95 -5.13
CA LEU A 469 24.12 0.09 -4.12
C LEU A 469 24.15 1.44 -4.83
N VAL A 470 23.13 2.26 -4.55
CA VAL A 470 23.00 3.60 -5.10
C VAL A 470 22.73 4.58 -3.97
N ARG A 471 23.46 5.68 -3.95
CA ARG A 471 23.03 6.90 -3.26
C ARG A 471 22.34 7.76 -4.30
N PRO A 472 21.00 7.82 -4.33
CA PRO A 472 20.27 8.57 -5.35
C PRO A 472 20.73 10.02 -5.38
N LEU A 473 20.98 10.56 -6.56
CA LEU A 473 21.19 11.99 -6.73
C LEU A 473 19.90 12.77 -6.43
N ASP A 474 18.75 12.25 -6.88
CA ASP A 474 17.42 12.74 -6.53
C ASP A 474 16.49 11.57 -6.20
N PRO A 475 15.87 11.51 -5.00
CA PRO A 475 15.03 10.38 -4.59
C PRO A 475 13.77 10.13 -5.43
N GLU A 476 13.29 11.09 -6.22
CA GLU A 476 12.13 10.92 -7.10
C GLU A 476 12.58 10.62 -8.55
N GLU A 477 13.52 11.38 -9.10
CA GLU A 477 13.96 11.20 -10.50
C GLU A 477 14.78 9.90 -10.68
N SER A 478 15.50 9.44 -9.65
CA SER A 478 16.25 8.18 -9.68
C SER A 478 15.35 6.93 -9.73
N ILE A 479 14.05 7.02 -9.41
CA ILE A 479 13.14 5.87 -9.30
C ILE A 479 13.08 5.08 -10.61
N SER A 480 12.98 5.77 -11.75
CA SER A 480 12.87 5.14 -13.07
C SER A 480 14.10 4.29 -13.42
N ALA A 481 15.30 4.79 -13.09
CA ALA A 481 16.53 4.07 -13.34
C ALA A 481 16.70 2.86 -12.40
N ILE A 482 16.38 3.03 -11.11
CA ILE A 482 16.38 1.96 -10.10
C ILE A 482 15.37 0.87 -10.45
N GLN A 483 14.19 1.26 -10.94
CA GLN A 483 13.16 0.33 -11.39
C GLN A 483 13.67 -0.58 -12.52
N LYS A 484 14.47 -0.04 -13.46
CA LYS A 484 15.08 -0.85 -14.54
C LYS A 484 16.01 -1.92 -13.97
N ALA A 485 16.77 -1.62 -12.92
CA ALA A 485 17.56 -2.64 -12.23
C ALA A 485 16.67 -3.69 -11.55
N TYR A 486 15.64 -3.25 -10.81
CA TYR A 486 14.71 -4.14 -10.13
C TYR A 486 14.06 -5.16 -11.08
N ILE A 487 13.49 -4.71 -12.20
CA ILE A 487 12.84 -5.60 -13.18
C ILE A 487 13.83 -6.50 -13.92
N SER A 488 15.11 -6.15 -13.94
CA SER A 488 16.17 -7.00 -14.50
C SER A 488 16.51 -8.18 -13.58
N GLY A 489 15.93 -8.27 -12.38
CA GLY A 489 16.22 -9.30 -11.38
C GLY A 489 17.42 -8.97 -10.48
N VAL A 490 17.88 -7.72 -10.51
CA VAL A 490 18.91 -7.18 -9.60
C VAL A 490 18.25 -6.72 -8.31
N VAL A 491 19.00 -6.71 -7.20
CA VAL A 491 18.57 -6.19 -5.90
C VAL A 491 19.08 -4.76 -5.73
N PRO A 492 18.23 -3.72 -5.87
CA PRO A 492 18.64 -2.35 -5.61
C PRO A 492 18.54 -2.04 -4.11
N LEU A 493 19.58 -1.40 -3.58
CA LEU A 493 19.66 -0.91 -2.21
C LEU A 493 20.04 0.57 -2.22
N ASN A 494 19.29 1.37 -1.47
CA ASN A 494 19.57 2.78 -1.30
C ASN A 494 20.47 3.00 -0.07
N ILE A 495 21.43 3.92 -0.20
CA ILE A 495 22.29 4.35 0.90
C ILE A 495 22.34 5.87 0.93
N GLY A 496 22.37 6.45 2.13
CA GLY A 496 22.38 7.91 2.29
C GLY A 496 20.97 8.49 2.24
N ASP A 497 20.35 8.54 1.05
CA ASP A 497 19.08 9.21 0.83
C ASP A 497 18.01 8.19 0.38
N CYS A 498 16.93 8.09 1.16
CA CYS A 498 15.88 7.09 0.93
C CYS A 498 14.84 7.56 -0.07
N LEU A 499 14.36 6.61 -0.89
CA LEU A 499 13.26 6.84 -1.82
C LEU A 499 11.92 7.10 -1.10
N SER A 500 11.05 7.83 -1.79
CA SER A 500 9.66 8.06 -1.39
C SER A 500 8.87 6.75 -1.27
N LYS A 501 7.70 6.78 -0.60
CA LYS A 501 6.87 5.56 -0.40
C LYS A 501 6.58 4.82 -1.70
N GLU A 502 6.44 5.52 -2.83
CA GLU A 502 6.24 4.88 -4.13
C GLU A 502 7.54 4.23 -4.63
N GLY A 503 8.67 4.94 -4.54
CA GLY A 503 10.00 4.40 -4.90
C GLY A 503 10.45 3.22 -4.06
N GLN A 504 9.97 3.08 -2.81
CA GLN A 504 10.25 1.91 -1.96
C GLN A 504 9.78 0.58 -2.56
N LYS A 505 8.85 0.59 -3.53
CA LYS A 505 8.40 -0.62 -4.23
C LYS A 505 9.46 -1.24 -5.14
N VAL A 506 10.47 -0.47 -5.54
CA VAL A 506 11.53 -0.89 -6.48
C VAL A 506 12.90 -1.08 -5.82
N ALA A 507 12.97 -0.97 -4.49
CA ALA A 507 14.18 -1.23 -3.70
C ALA A 507 13.90 -2.27 -2.60
N PHE A 508 14.97 -2.83 -2.04
CA PHE A 508 14.88 -3.83 -0.95
C PHE A 508 15.23 -3.26 0.41
N ALA A 509 16.09 -2.24 0.47
CA ALA A 509 16.36 -1.54 1.71
C ALA A 509 16.85 -0.12 1.46
N CYS A 510 16.76 0.69 2.50
CA CYS A 510 17.49 1.94 2.60
C CYS A 510 18.26 2.02 3.91
N TYR A 511 19.49 2.51 3.83
CA TYR A 511 20.33 2.84 4.97
C TYR A 511 20.56 4.35 5.03
N GLU A 512 20.02 4.99 6.05
CA GLU A 512 20.10 6.45 6.23
C GLU A 512 20.53 6.79 7.66
N SER A 513 21.26 7.88 7.82
CA SER A 513 21.62 8.40 9.14
C SER A 513 20.51 9.30 9.68
N ASP A 514 20.26 9.27 10.99
CA ASP A 514 19.38 10.25 11.64
C ASP A 514 20.05 11.63 11.68
N SER A 515 19.74 12.44 10.67
CA SER A 515 20.32 13.78 10.49
C SER A 515 19.92 14.74 11.62
N PHE A 516 18.70 14.63 12.17
CA PHE A 516 18.30 15.45 13.32
C PHE A 516 19.13 15.10 14.55
N LYS A 517 19.28 13.80 14.85
CA LYS A 517 20.08 13.33 16.00
C LYS A 517 21.55 13.72 15.88
N MET A 518 22.13 13.65 14.68
CA MET A 518 23.48 14.14 14.39
C MET A 518 23.65 15.61 14.79
N GLY A 519 22.72 16.46 14.37
CA GLY A 519 22.73 17.87 14.70
C GLY A 519 22.60 18.11 16.19
N TYR A 520 21.63 17.43 16.81
CA TYR A 520 21.36 17.53 18.25
C TYR A 520 22.59 17.17 19.09
N ASP A 521 23.25 16.06 18.78
CA ASP A 521 24.44 15.63 19.50
C ASP A 521 25.60 16.62 19.32
N LEU A 522 25.81 17.13 18.10
CA LEU A 522 26.82 18.16 17.85
C LEU A 522 26.55 19.45 18.63
N GLY A 523 25.32 19.97 18.56
CA GLY A 523 24.94 21.21 19.24
C GLY A 523 25.08 21.09 20.76
N LYS A 524 24.63 19.98 21.32
CA LYS A 524 24.77 19.69 22.75
C LYS A 524 26.24 19.59 23.16
N TYR A 525 27.07 18.92 22.36
CA TYR A 525 28.51 18.86 22.60
C TYR A 525 29.18 20.23 22.52
N LEU A 526 28.93 21.01 21.46
CA LEU A 526 29.50 22.35 21.27
C LEU A 526 29.18 23.24 22.46
N GLY A 527 27.92 23.28 22.91
CA GLY A 527 27.53 24.07 24.09
C GLY A 527 28.29 23.65 25.35
N ASN A 528 28.42 22.35 25.60
CA ASN A 528 29.20 21.85 26.75
C ASN A 528 30.70 22.12 26.62
N TRP A 529 31.25 22.02 25.42
CA TRP A 529 32.63 22.37 25.11
C TRP A 529 32.88 23.87 25.33
N ALA A 530 31.96 24.73 24.92
CA ALA A 530 32.05 26.18 25.10
C ALA A 530 32.06 26.59 26.58
N LYS A 531 31.27 25.93 27.43
CA LYS A 531 31.30 26.15 28.90
C LYS A 531 32.66 25.85 29.53
N LYS A 532 33.52 25.05 28.88
CA LYS A 532 34.87 24.74 29.36
C LYS A 532 35.92 25.64 28.73
N ASN A 533 35.86 25.81 27.41
CA ASN A 533 36.93 26.43 26.62
C ASN A 533 36.70 27.92 26.30
N ARG A 534 35.47 28.42 26.47
CA ARG A 534 35.05 29.79 26.10
C ARG A 534 34.22 30.45 27.21
N ARG A 535 34.55 30.18 28.49
CA ARG A 535 33.82 30.72 29.65
C ARG A 535 33.73 32.26 29.58
N GLY A 536 32.50 32.77 29.66
CA GLY A 536 32.23 34.22 29.65
C GLY A 536 32.38 34.89 28.27
N GLN A 537 32.71 34.16 27.21
CA GLN A 537 32.74 34.69 25.84
C GLN A 537 31.40 34.45 25.15
N GLN A 538 30.93 35.45 24.38
CA GLN A 538 29.77 35.27 23.51
C GLN A 538 30.12 34.32 22.36
N LEU A 539 29.28 33.32 22.10
CA LEU A 539 29.44 32.42 20.96
C LEU A 539 28.87 33.07 19.70
N ASN A 540 29.76 33.42 18.79
CA ASN A 540 29.46 34.04 17.49
C ASN A 540 29.70 32.99 16.42
N VAL A 541 28.61 32.38 15.95
CA VAL A 541 28.63 31.26 15.04
C VAL A 541 28.46 31.76 13.61
N GLY A 542 29.44 31.47 12.76
CA GLY A 542 29.31 31.56 11.31
C GLY A 542 28.79 30.25 10.75
N LEU A 543 27.78 30.30 9.89
CA LEU A 543 27.23 29.11 9.23
C LEU A 543 27.86 28.97 7.84
N VAL A 544 28.52 27.84 7.60
CA VAL A 544 28.98 27.43 6.28
C VAL A 544 28.04 26.34 5.80
N ASP A 545 26.98 26.79 5.14
CA ASP A 545 26.00 25.93 4.49
C ASP A 545 26.24 25.96 2.99
N GLY A 546 25.74 24.98 2.24
CA GLY A 546 26.11 24.83 0.84
C GLY A 546 25.21 23.95 0.01
N ALA A 547 24.14 23.38 0.55
CA ALA A 547 23.36 22.43 -0.25
C ALA A 547 21.86 22.67 -0.13
N ASP A 548 21.19 22.68 -1.28
CA ASP A 548 19.74 22.59 -1.40
C ASP A 548 19.31 21.13 -1.19
N SER A 549 19.51 20.58 0.02
CA SER A 549 19.18 19.19 0.33
C SER A 549 18.15 19.08 1.46
N SER A 550 17.17 18.21 1.26
CA SER A 550 16.16 17.78 2.26
C SER A 550 16.77 17.26 3.57
N ARG A 551 18.06 16.91 3.55
CA ARG A 551 18.83 16.37 4.68
C ARG A 551 19.40 17.43 5.63
N LEU A 552 19.73 18.62 5.13
CA LEU A 552 20.42 19.67 5.88
C LEU A 552 19.51 20.36 6.89
N TYR A 553 18.25 20.54 6.52
CA TYR A 553 17.29 21.22 7.37
C TYR A 553 17.06 20.47 8.70
N PRO A 554 16.84 19.13 8.72
CA PRO A 554 16.84 18.35 9.95
C PRO A 554 18.13 18.47 10.77
N TYR A 555 19.30 18.48 10.13
CA TYR A 555 20.59 18.59 10.83
C TYR A 555 20.77 19.94 11.53
N PHE A 556 20.45 21.05 10.87
CA PHE A 556 20.51 22.37 11.49
C PHE A 556 19.46 22.53 12.61
N GLN A 557 18.23 22.03 12.42
CA GLN A 557 17.21 22.00 13.47
C GLN A 557 17.67 21.21 14.70
N GLY A 558 18.29 20.06 14.48
CA GLY A 558 18.93 19.28 15.52
C GLY A 558 19.97 20.10 16.27
N PHE A 559 20.88 20.75 15.54
CA PHE A 559 21.91 21.62 16.12
C PHE A 559 21.32 22.72 17.01
N GLN A 560 20.30 23.43 16.54
CA GLN A 560 19.61 24.46 17.32
C GLN A 560 18.99 23.89 18.61
N ALA A 561 18.34 22.73 18.51
CA ALA A 561 17.76 22.04 19.66
C ALA A 561 18.82 21.58 20.67
N GLY A 562 19.95 21.03 20.21
CA GLY A 562 21.07 20.62 21.05
C GLY A 562 21.74 21.81 21.75
N MET A 563 21.92 22.93 21.04
CA MET A 563 22.42 24.19 21.62
C MET A 563 21.48 24.72 22.70
N LYS A 564 20.16 24.71 22.45
CA LYS A 564 19.16 25.09 23.45
C LYS A 564 19.23 24.23 24.71
N ASP A 565 19.31 22.91 24.54
CA ASP A 565 19.43 21.95 25.65
C ASP A 565 20.73 22.13 26.46
N SER A 566 21.81 22.56 25.80
CA SER A 566 23.05 22.89 26.51
C SER A 566 22.90 24.09 27.45
N GLY A 567 21.88 24.95 27.29
CA GLY A 567 21.68 26.16 28.08
C GLY A 567 22.68 27.29 27.80
N VAL A 568 23.45 27.20 26.70
CA VAL A 568 24.38 28.26 26.28
C VAL A 568 23.74 29.16 25.24
N SER A 569 23.80 30.46 25.46
CA SER A 569 23.38 31.45 24.46
C SER A 569 24.43 31.60 23.37
N TRP A 570 23.97 31.69 22.12
CA TRP A 570 24.81 31.88 20.95
C TRP A 570 24.11 32.80 19.95
N ASN A 571 24.88 33.43 19.06
CA ASN A 571 24.38 34.28 18.00
C ASN A 571 24.85 33.77 16.64
N GLN A 572 23.96 33.76 15.66
CA GLN A 572 24.34 33.58 14.26
C GLN A 572 24.85 34.92 13.73
N THR A 573 26.15 35.00 13.43
CA THR A 573 26.79 36.25 13.03
C THR A 573 26.78 36.45 11.52
N ALA A 574 26.98 35.37 10.77
CA ALA A 574 26.96 35.38 9.31
C ALA A 574 26.66 33.97 8.77
N SER A 575 26.31 33.90 7.50
CA SER A 575 26.18 32.65 6.76
C SER A 575 26.69 32.79 5.33
N THR A 576 27.19 31.71 4.75
CA THR A 576 27.54 31.62 3.32
C THR A 576 26.93 30.36 2.72
N ASN A 577 26.63 30.39 1.41
CA ASN A 577 26.20 29.24 0.61
C ASN A 577 27.38 28.74 -0.24
N ALA A 578 28.31 28.01 0.39
CA ALA A 578 29.51 27.46 -0.23
C ALA A 578 29.28 25.98 -0.54
N GLN A 579 29.03 25.63 -1.81
CA GLN A 579 28.53 24.31 -2.21
C GLN A 579 29.66 23.35 -2.61
N THR A 580 30.67 23.88 -3.30
CA THR A 580 31.80 23.13 -3.84
C THR A 580 33.13 23.66 -3.30
N GLU A 581 34.24 22.92 -3.48
CA GLU A 581 35.56 23.37 -3.01
C GLU A 581 36.01 24.71 -3.63
N GLU A 582 35.47 25.07 -4.80
CA GLU A 582 35.72 26.35 -5.48
C GLU A 582 35.15 27.54 -4.70
N ASP A 583 34.20 27.30 -3.79
CA ASP A 583 33.58 28.31 -2.94
C ASP A 583 34.38 28.64 -1.67
N LEU A 584 35.57 28.05 -1.48
CA LEU A 584 36.48 28.40 -0.39
C LEU A 584 36.71 29.92 -0.20
N PRO A 585 36.84 30.74 -1.26
CA PRO A 585 36.93 32.20 -1.12
C PRO A 585 35.75 32.83 -0.38
N LYS A 586 34.51 32.33 -0.59
CA LYS A 586 33.31 32.85 0.10
C LYS A 586 33.43 32.69 1.62
N VAL A 587 33.93 31.53 2.08
CA VAL A 587 34.15 31.26 3.52
C VAL A 587 35.20 32.21 4.09
N LYS A 588 36.29 32.45 3.36
CA LYS A 588 37.35 33.39 3.76
C LYS A 588 36.84 34.83 3.83
N GLU A 589 36.03 35.26 2.87
CA GLU A 589 35.42 36.59 2.86
C GLU A 589 34.46 36.78 4.03
N MET A 590 33.62 35.78 4.34
CA MET A 590 32.76 35.80 5.51
C MET A 590 33.54 36.01 6.81
N LEU A 591 34.65 35.27 7.00
CA LEU A 591 35.51 35.40 8.18
C LEU A 591 36.21 36.76 8.25
N LYS A 592 36.66 37.32 7.11
CA LYS A 592 37.28 38.66 7.05
C LYS A 592 36.28 39.77 7.36
N ALA A 593 35.07 39.67 6.82
CA ALA A 593 34.01 40.66 7.03
C ALA A 593 33.45 40.61 8.46
N ASN A 594 33.53 39.46 9.12
CA ASN A 594 32.97 39.23 10.46
C ASN A 594 34.05 38.71 11.44
N PRO A 595 35.00 39.56 11.85
CA PRO A 595 36.16 39.14 12.65
C PRO A 595 35.82 38.69 14.08
N ASN A 596 34.58 38.89 14.52
CA ASN A 596 34.05 38.44 15.80
C ASN A 596 33.56 36.98 15.80
N ILE A 597 33.48 36.33 14.62
CA ILE A 597 33.18 34.90 14.53
C ILE A 597 34.27 34.12 15.27
N ASN A 598 33.86 33.23 16.16
CA ASN A 598 34.76 32.35 16.92
C ASN A 598 34.40 30.87 16.80
N ILE A 599 33.27 30.56 16.15
CA ILE A 599 32.82 29.20 15.85
C ILE A 599 32.36 29.15 14.40
N LEU A 600 32.76 28.13 13.66
CA LEU A 600 32.15 27.75 12.40
C LEU A 600 31.34 26.47 12.58
N TRP A 601 30.07 26.53 12.18
CA TRP A 601 29.23 25.36 12.00
C TRP A 601 29.16 25.03 10.51
N ALA A 602 29.40 23.77 10.17
CA ALA A 602 29.42 23.31 8.78
C ALA A 602 28.41 22.18 8.55
N GLY A 603 27.59 22.36 7.51
CA GLY A 603 26.42 21.52 7.21
C GLY A 603 26.74 20.18 6.55
N ALA A 604 27.82 20.09 5.76
CA ALA A 604 28.20 18.89 5.00
C ALA A 604 29.73 18.65 5.03
N PRO A 605 30.21 17.45 4.61
CA PRO A 605 31.64 17.13 4.55
C PRO A 605 32.52 18.16 3.83
N VAL A 606 32.07 18.66 2.67
CA VAL A 606 32.81 19.67 1.88
C VAL A 606 32.86 21.00 2.64
N ASN A 607 31.76 21.42 3.28
CA ASN A 607 31.71 22.63 4.09
C ASN A 607 32.70 22.58 5.26
N THR A 608 32.78 21.44 5.95
CA THR A 608 33.65 21.25 7.11
C THR A 608 35.12 21.32 6.69
N SER A 609 35.47 20.64 5.59
CA SER A 609 36.82 20.69 5.00
C SER A 609 37.22 22.12 4.61
N MET A 610 36.33 22.84 3.90
CA MET A 610 36.57 24.24 3.53
C MET A 610 36.69 25.16 4.75
N SER A 611 35.88 24.93 5.78
CA SER A 611 35.92 25.73 7.02
C SER A 611 37.26 25.59 7.74
N VAL A 612 37.78 24.36 7.85
CA VAL A 612 39.12 24.11 8.39
C VAL A 612 40.17 24.84 7.56
N LYS A 613 40.17 24.61 6.24
CA LYS A 613 41.16 25.22 5.33
C LYS A 613 41.12 26.74 5.34
N ALA A 614 39.93 27.36 5.40
CA ALA A 614 39.79 28.81 5.50
C ALA A 614 40.38 29.35 6.81
N VAL A 615 40.20 28.64 7.93
CA VAL A 615 40.77 29.01 9.23
C VAL A 615 42.29 28.91 9.21
N GLU A 616 42.86 27.85 8.64
CA GLU A 616 44.31 27.67 8.49
C GLU A 616 44.93 28.71 7.55
N ASP A 617 44.35 28.92 6.36
CA ASP A 617 44.85 29.88 5.37
C ASP A 617 44.86 31.32 5.91
N LEU A 618 43.93 31.65 6.82
CA LEU A 618 43.84 32.95 7.48
C LEU A 618 44.60 33.01 8.82
N LYS A 619 45.23 31.90 9.25
CA LYS A 619 45.95 31.78 10.52
C LYS A 619 45.08 32.12 11.74
N LEU A 620 43.87 31.59 11.74
CA LEU A 620 42.84 31.83 12.75
C LEU A 620 42.64 30.63 13.70
N GLU A 621 43.55 29.65 13.74
CA GLU A 621 43.41 28.38 14.46
C GLU A 621 43.21 28.59 15.98
N ASN A 622 43.86 29.61 16.55
CA ASN A 622 43.70 29.97 17.96
C ASN A 622 42.44 30.82 18.25
N LYS A 623 41.73 31.26 17.20
CA LYS A 623 40.57 32.17 17.31
C LYS A 623 39.27 31.47 16.97
N VAL A 624 39.25 30.70 15.89
CA VAL A 624 38.05 30.11 15.30
C VAL A 624 38.12 28.60 15.39
N SER A 625 37.09 28.00 15.97
CA SER A 625 36.96 26.55 16.11
C SER A 625 35.87 26.01 15.16
N VAL A 626 36.11 24.86 14.54
CA VAL A 626 35.26 24.29 13.48
C VAL A 626 34.53 23.04 13.99
N PHE A 627 33.22 22.98 13.74
CA PHE A 627 32.31 21.90 14.10
C PHE A 627 31.44 21.55 12.90
N GLY A 628 31.33 20.27 12.53
CA GLY A 628 30.51 19.88 11.39
C GLY A 628 30.57 18.40 11.06
N ILE A 629 29.87 18.05 9.98
CA ILE A 629 29.86 16.70 9.41
C ILE A 629 31.15 16.49 8.64
N ILE A 630 31.87 15.42 8.94
CA ILE A 630 33.00 15.00 8.12
C ILE A 630 33.23 13.50 8.35
N PRO A 631 33.45 12.69 7.30
CA PRO A 631 33.67 11.27 7.51
C PRO A 631 35.02 11.01 8.18
N LEU A 632 35.09 9.95 8.98
CA LEU A 632 36.33 9.57 9.65
C LEU A 632 37.33 8.96 8.66
N THR A 633 38.35 9.75 8.29
CA THR A 633 39.53 9.31 7.52
C THR A 633 40.78 9.42 8.37
N ARG A 634 41.90 8.82 7.93
CA ARG A 634 43.18 8.97 8.66
C ARG A 634 43.60 10.45 8.81
N THR A 635 43.41 11.25 7.77
CA THR A 635 43.67 12.70 7.78
C THR A 635 42.87 13.41 8.87
N TRP A 636 41.55 13.19 8.91
CA TRP A 636 40.68 13.87 9.87
C TRP A 636 40.81 13.32 11.29
N ALA A 637 41.10 12.02 11.45
CA ALA A 637 41.42 11.44 12.75
C ALA A 637 42.68 12.09 13.35
N ASN A 638 43.75 12.23 12.57
CA ASN A 638 44.98 12.89 13.01
C ASN A 638 44.75 14.38 13.31
N ALA A 639 43.96 15.07 12.48
CA ALA A 639 43.56 16.45 12.70
C ALA A 639 42.79 16.63 14.02
N LEU A 640 41.82 15.74 14.31
CA LEU A 640 41.05 15.76 15.56
C LEU A 640 41.93 15.46 16.79
N LEU A 641 42.92 14.58 16.66
CA LEU A 641 43.85 14.25 17.76
C LEU A 641 44.85 15.37 18.07
N ASN A 642 45.04 16.33 17.17
CA ASN A 642 45.87 17.50 17.42
C ASN A 642 45.06 18.56 18.21
N PRO A 643 45.40 18.84 19.48
CA PRO A 643 44.63 19.76 20.32
C PRO A 643 44.62 21.21 19.80
N ASN A 644 45.63 21.59 19.01
CA ASN A 644 45.76 22.94 18.46
C ASN A 644 45.10 23.08 17.07
N HIS A 645 44.55 22.00 16.52
CA HIS A 645 43.91 22.04 15.21
C HIS A 645 42.52 22.69 15.32
N PRO A 646 42.06 23.48 14.33
CA PRO A 646 40.78 24.17 14.40
C PRO A 646 39.57 23.24 14.51
N LEU A 647 39.63 22.03 13.93
CA LEU A 647 38.58 21.01 14.04
C LEU A 647 38.41 20.49 15.48
N GLN A 648 37.22 20.63 16.04
CA GLN A 648 36.91 20.24 17.43
C GLN A 648 36.08 18.96 17.57
N SER A 649 35.43 18.53 16.49
CA SER A 649 34.58 17.35 16.46
C SER A 649 34.45 16.79 15.05
N ILE A 650 34.20 15.49 14.96
CA ILE A 650 33.83 14.76 13.76
C ILE A 650 32.44 14.20 13.99
N VAL A 651 31.45 14.62 13.20
CA VAL A 651 30.18 13.90 13.06
C VAL A 651 30.30 12.98 11.86
N ASP A 652 30.52 11.69 12.12
CA ASP A 652 30.79 10.67 11.12
C ASP A 652 29.55 9.80 10.88
N GLU A 653 29.11 9.81 9.62
CA GLU A 653 27.98 9.02 9.11
C GLU A 653 28.29 7.53 9.01
N SER A 654 29.48 7.07 9.42
CA SER A 654 29.86 5.66 9.35
C SER A 654 29.68 5.00 7.96
N PRO A 655 30.01 5.67 6.83
CA PRO A 655 29.73 5.16 5.49
C PRO A 655 30.36 3.78 5.20
N ALA A 656 31.55 3.49 5.74
CA ALA A 656 32.16 2.16 5.59
C ALA A 656 31.34 1.03 6.25
N TYR A 657 30.73 1.30 7.41
CA TYR A 657 29.84 0.33 8.04
C TYR A 657 28.58 0.08 7.18
N VAL A 658 28.01 1.16 6.62
CA VAL A 658 26.83 1.08 5.75
C VAL A 658 27.13 0.31 4.48
N GLY A 659 28.25 0.59 3.79
CA GLY A 659 28.67 -0.13 2.60
C GLY A 659 28.86 -1.63 2.86
N TYR A 660 29.46 -1.98 3.99
CA TYR A 660 29.60 -3.37 4.45
C TYR A 660 28.23 -4.04 4.65
N LYS A 661 27.33 -3.41 5.42
CA LYS A 661 26.01 -3.99 5.74
C LYS A 661 25.09 -4.08 4.52
N ALA A 662 25.07 -3.05 3.67
CA ALA A 662 24.26 -3.04 2.46
C ALA A 662 24.70 -4.14 1.49
N ALA A 663 26.01 -4.34 1.26
CA ALA A 663 26.49 -5.42 0.41
C ALA A 663 26.02 -6.81 0.90
N LEU A 664 26.15 -7.09 2.20
CA LEU A 664 25.70 -8.36 2.77
C LEU A 664 24.17 -8.52 2.71
N HIS A 665 23.43 -7.46 3.00
CA HIS A 665 21.96 -7.48 2.93
C HIS A 665 21.48 -7.88 1.53
N GLY A 666 22.06 -7.30 0.47
CA GLY A 666 21.66 -7.63 -0.90
C GLY A 666 21.84 -9.12 -1.23
N ILE A 667 22.91 -9.72 -0.69
CA ILE A 667 23.17 -11.16 -0.83
C ILE A 667 22.18 -11.97 0.01
N ASP A 668 21.88 -11.56 1.24
CA ASP A 668 20.92 -12.24 2.10
C ASP A 668 19.51 -12.24 1.48
N VAL A 669 19.12 -11.17 0.77
CA VAL A 669 17.87 -11.10 -0.02
C VAL A 669 17.87 -12.16 -1.11
N ILE A 670 18.96 -12.27 -1.86
CA ILE A 670 19.12 -13.27 -2.93
C ILE A 670 19.04 -14.69 -2.37
N GLN A 671 19.68 -14.93 -1.23
CA GLN A 671 19.72 -16.23 -0.55
C GLN A 671 18.43 -16.56 0.20
N GLY A 672 17.50 -15.61 0.33
CA GLY A 672 16.26 -15.78 1.11
C GLY A 672 16.50 -15.86 2.62
N LYS A 673 17.65 -15.37 3.11
CA LYS A 673 17.99 -15.28 4.54
C LYS A 673 17.30 -14.11 5.24
N THR A 674 16.96 -13.07 4.49
CA THR A 674 16.20 -11.91 4.98
C THR A 674 14.93 -11.71 4.16
N SER A 675 14.02 -10.90 4.70
CA SER A 675 12.78 -10.56 4.01
C SER A 675 13.08 -9.88 2.68
N ARG A 676 12.30 -10.25 1.66
CA ARG A 676 12.32 -9.54 0.38
C ARG A 676 11.57 -8.21 0.47
N GLU A 677 10.77 -7.97 1.50
CA GLU A 677 10.09 -6.69 1.71
C GLU A 677 11.07 -5.54 1.98
N TYR A 678 10.66 -4.31 1.63
CA TYR A 678 11.48 -3.12 1.83
C TYR A 678 11.82 -2.92 3.31
N GLN A 679 13.09 -2.70 3.62
CA GLN A 679 13.57 -2.43 4.99
C GLN A 679 14.19 -1.04 5.10
N TYR A 680 13.64 -0.20 5.97
CA TYR A 680 14.27 1.06 6.36
C TYR A 680 15.19 0.84 7.57
N THR A 681 16.45 1.22 7.46
CA THR A 681 17.44 1.11 8.54
C THR A 681 18.05 2.48 8.83
N ALA A 682 17.61 3.11 9.92
CA ALA A 682 18.31 4.23 10.52
C ALA A 682 19.55 3.71 11.25
N TYR A 683 20.74 4.13 10.85
CA TYR A 683 21.98 3.73 11.53
C TYR A 683 22.54 4.84 12.42
N GLN A 684 23.27 4.42 13.45
CA GLN A 684 23.84 5.32 14.43
C GLN A 684 25.08 6.01 13.86
N HIS A 685 25.07 7.35 13.86
CA HIS A 685 26.25 8.16 13.56
C HIS A 685 27.26 8.11 14.73
N ARG A 686 28.50 8.50 14.48
CA ARG A 686 29.53 8.67 15.51
C ARG A 686 29.82 10.15 15.71
N LEU A 687 29.71 10.64 16.95
CA LEU A 687 30.28 11.93 17.35
C LEU A 687 31.62 11.65 18.03
N LEU A 688 32.72 12.05 17.38
CA LEU A 688 34.08 11.89 17.88
C LEU A 688 34.66 13.26 18.21
N THR A 689 35.31 13.36 19.36
CA THR A 689 35.84 14.61 19.90
C THR A 689 37.31 14.45 20.27
N GLN A 690 37.99 15.56 20.57
CA GLN A 690 39.38 15.52 21.06
C GLN A 690 39.54 14.70 22.36
N ASN A 691 38.47 14.52 23.14
CA ASN A 691 38.48 13.72 24.37
C ASN A 691 38.41 12.21 24.09
N ASP A 692 38.03 11.80 22.88
CA ASP A 692 37.83 10.40 22.50
C ASP A 692 39.10 9.76 21.94
N SER A 693 40.28 10.24 22.35
CA SER A 693 41.56 9.86 21.75
C SER A 693 41.81 8.35 21.74
N LYS A 694 41.38 7.61 22.77
CA LYS A 694 41.46 6.14 22.79
C LYS A 694 40.63 5.51 21.68
N THR A 695 39.37 5.94 21.55
CA THR A 695 38.43 5.45 20.53
C THR A 695 38.92 5.81 19.13
N VAL A 696 39.35 7.06 18.92
CA VAL A 696 39.86 7.54 17.62
C VAL A 696 41.12 6.76 17.22
N ASN A 697 42.06 6.52 18.15
CA ASN A 697 43.25 5.71 17.88
C ASN A 697 42.92 4.25 17.54
N GLN A 698 41.91 3.65 18.17
CA GLN A 698 41.44 2.29 17.84
C GLN A 698 40.85 2.22 16.44
N LEU A 699 40.12 3.26 16.01
CA LEU A 699 39.51 3.31 14.68
C LEU A 699 40.53 3.63 13.58
N LEU A 700 41.65 4.29 13.92
CA LEU A 700 42.68 4.78 12.99
C LEU A 700 43.35 3.68 12.13
N SER A 701 43.33 2.42 12.58
CA SER A 701 43.80 1.28 11.80
C SER A 701 42.78 0.78 10.77
N GLN A 702 41.50 1.16 10.92
CA GLN A 702 40.38 0.76 10.08
C GLN A 702 39.94 1.89 9.13
N THR A 703 40.41 3.12 9.35
CA THR A 703 40.06 4.28 8.52
C THR A 703 40.83 4.31 7.21
N LEU A 704 40.15 4.75 6.16
CA LEU A 704 40.75 4.96 4.84
C LEU A 704 41.89 5.98 4.88
N ASP A 705 43.02 5.60 4.30
CA ASP A 705 44.12 6.49 3.96
C ASP A 705 43.93 7.00 2.52
N VAL A 706 43.29 8.17 2.39
CA VAL A 706 42.85 8.70 1.09
C VAL A 706 44.05 9.00 0.17
N GLU A 707 45.23 9.24 0.73
CA GLU A 707 46.47 9.55 -0.01
C GLU A 707 47.11 8.31 -0.64
N LYS A 708 46.90 7.13 -0.05
CA LYS A 708 47.52 5.88 -0.53
C LYS A 708 46.74 5.16 -1.63
N ASN A 709 45.49 5.57 -1.88
CA ASN A 709 44.60 4.99 -2.88
C ASN A 709 44.55 3.45 -2.84
N GLU A 710 44.30 2.88 -1.66
CA GLU A 710 44.38 1.44 -1.38
C GLU A 710 43.17 0.61 -1.89
N LEU A 711 42.17 1.27 -2.48
CA LEU A 711 40.93 0.66 -2.98
C LEU A 711 41.06 0.21 -4.43
N LYS A 712 40.25 -0.77 -4.85
CA LYS A 712 40.18 -1.18 -6.25
C LYS A 712 39.72 0.02 -7.11
N PRO A 713 40.38 0.35 -8.23
CA PRO A 713 39.95 1.48 -9.05
C PRO A 713 38.55 1.21 -9.64
N PRO A 714 37.65 2.21 -9.63
CA PRO A 714 36.35 2.06 -10.26
C PRO A 714 36.46 2.00 -11.78
N LEU A 715 35.49 1.36 -12.42
CA LEU A 715 35.29 1.47 -13.86
C LEU A 715 34.87 2.90 -14.22
N GLU A 716 35.21 3.34 -15.43
CA GLU A 716 34.74 4.61 -15.98
C GLU A 716 33.40 4.42 -16.72
N LEU A 717 32.56 5.45 -16.68
CA LEU A 717 31.31 5.47 -17.42
C LEU A 717 31.58 5.45 -18.93
N LYS A 718 30.96 4.52 -19.64
CA LYS A 718 31.00 4.46 -21.10
C LYS A 718 29.81 5.25 -21.65
N LYS A 719 30.09 6.33 -22.39
CA LYS A 719 29.06 7.00 -23.21
C LYS A 719 28.51 5.98 -24.20
N ASP A 720 27.19 5.84 -24.26
CA ASP A 720 26.45 4.85 -25.07
C ASP A 720 26.54 3.38 -24.61
N ALA A 721 26.61 3.12 -23.29
CA ALA A 721 26.36 1.80 -22.75
C ALA A 721 24.93 1.33 -23.11
N GLY A 722 24.81 0.59 -24.22
CA GLY A 722 23.55 -0.02 -24.64
C GLY A 722 23.03 -0.97 -23.56
N ILE A 723 21.72 -1.00 -23.35
CA ILE A 723 21.11 -2.12 -22.61
C ILE A 723 21.37 -3.36 -23.47
N PRO A 724 21.98 -4.43 -22.94
CA PRO A 724 22.16 -5.65 -23.71
C PRO A 724 20.82 -6.06 -24.31
N SER A 725 20.81 -6.37 -25.61
CA SER A 725 19.60 -6.82 -26.33
C SER A 725 18.95 -8.04 -25.67
N GLU A 726 19.73 -8.79 -24.89
CA GLU A 726 19.36 -9.96 -24.10
C GLU A 726 18.71 -9.62 -22.74
N ILE A 727 18.90 -8.38 -22.26
CA ILE A 727 18.29 -7.81 -21.04
C ILE A 727 16.93 -7.16 -21.36
N LEU A 728 16.42 -7.28 -22.59
CA LEU A 728 15.01 -7.02 -22.90
C LEU A 728 14.12 -8.06 -22.19
N SER A 729 14.00 -7.94 -20.87
CA SER A 729 12.93 -8.53 -20.09
C SER A 729 11.65 -7.82 -20.49
N SER A 730 10.72 -8.51 -21.16
CA SER A 730 9.25 -8.39 -21.04
C SER A 730 8.57 -7.01 -21.09
N LEU A 731 9.34 -5.93 -21.22
CA LEU A 731 8.89 -4.61 -21.53
C LEU A 731 8.77 -4.63 -23.04
N ASN A 732 7.68 -5.23 -23.50
CA ASN A 732 6.89 -4.41 -24.36
C ASN A 732 6.60 -3.15 -23.54
N THR A 733 7.35 -2.09 -23.85
CA THR A 733 6.99 -0.76 -23.41
C THR A 733 5.56 -0.46 -23.82
N SER A 734 4.89 -1.23 -24.70
CA SER A 734 3.49 -1.10 -25.09
C SER A 734 2.38 -1.35 -24.06
N ILE A 735 2.68 -1.68 -22.80
CA ILE A 735 1.70 -1.45 -21.70
C ILE A 735 1.86 -0.03 -21.10
N ALA A 736 2.80 0.74 -21.65
CA ALA A 736 2.95 2.18 -21.59
C ALA A 736 3.64 2.67 -22.89
N SER A 737 3.15 2.25 -24.07
CA SER A 737 3.69 2.86 -25.30
C SER A 737 3.27 4.32 -25.22
N PRO A 738 4.18 5.30 -25.36
CA PRO A 738 3.79 6.59 -25.90
C PRO A 738 2.93 6.29 -27.12
N LEU A 739 1.65 6.60 -27.04
CA LEU A 739 0.85 6.70 -28.23
C LEU A 739 1.59 7.72 -29.12
N PRO A 740 1.97 7.36 -30.36
CA PRO A 740 2.80 8.24 -31.18
C PRO A 740 2.14 9.61 -31.27
N ALA A 741 2.84 10.66 -30.84
CA ALA A 741 2.38 12.02 -31.07
C ALA A 741 2.32 12.24 -32.58
N ILE A 742 1.16 12.66 -33.09
CA ILE A 742 1.06 13.14 -34.46
C ILE A 742 1.61 14.57 -34.46
N THR A 743 2.71 14.79 -35.15
CA THR A 743 3.37 16.10 -35.27
C THR A 743 2.89 16.93 -36.46
N ASP A 744 1.91 16.41 -37.21
CA ASP A 744 1.36 17.04 -38.40
C ASP A 744 0.37 18.17 -38.03
N LYS A 745 0.67 19.38 -38.51
CA LYS A 745 -0.09 20.60 -38.19
C LYS A 745 -1.54 20.53 -38.68
N ALA A 746 -1.78 19.97 -39.87
CA ALA A 746 -3.11 19.87 -40.45
C ALA A 746 -4.02 18.92 -39.64
N THR A 747 -3.45 17.83 -39.14
CA THR A 747 -4.14 16.87 -38.27
C THR A 747 -4.53 17.49 -36.92
N ILE A 748 -3.64 18.33 -36.35
CA ILE A 748 -3.91 19.04 -35.09
C ILE A 748 -5.02 20.08 -35.27
N GLU A 749 -4.97 20.87 -36.34
CA GLU A 749 -6.01 21.86 -36.66
C GLU A 749 -7.37 21.16 -36.83
N LYS A 750 -7.41 20.02 -37.53
CA LYS A 750 -8.63 19.21 -37.69
C LYS A 750 -9.15 18.68 -36.34
N LEU A 751 -8.27 18.16 -35.49
CA LEU A 751 -8.66 17.64 -34.18
C LEU A 751 -9.19 18.75 -33.25
N GLN A 752 -8.55 19.92 -33.28
CA GLN A 752 -8.97 21.08 -32.51
C GLN A 752 -10.36 21.56 -32.96
N GLU A 753 -10.64 21.58 -34.27
CA GLU A 753 -11.98 21.87 -34.79
C GLU A 753 -13.03 20.83 -34.36
N GLU A 754 -12.70 19.54 -34.42
CA GLU A 754 -13.63 18.47 -34.02
C GLU A 754 -13.95 18.52 -32.52
N LEU A 755 -12.94 18.71 -31.67
CA LEU A 755 -13.13 18.88 -30.23
C LEU A 755 -13.90 20.16 -29.90
N GLN A 756 -13.63 21.26 -30.60
CA GLN A 756 -14.38 22.50 -30.43
C GLN A 756 -15.86 22.30 -30.78
N LYS A 757 -16.17 21.59 -31.87
CA LYS A 757 -17.55 21.21 -32.24
C LYS A 757 -18.20 20.32 -31.18
N LEU A 758 -17.45 19.35 -30.64
CA LEU A 758 -17.95 18.38 -29.67
C LEU A 758 -18.27 19.03 -28.31
N ILE A 759 -17.46 20.02 -27.88
CA ILE A 759 -17.75 20.84 -26.70
C ILE A 759 -18.99 21.71 -26.92
N VAL A 760 -19.08 22.38 -28.07
CA VAL A 760 -20.26 23.21 -28.40
C VAL A 760 -21.53 22.36 -28.42
N GLN A 761 -21.51 21.21 -29.09
CA GLN A 761 -22.63 20.27 -29.13
C GLN A 761 -23.05 19.78 -27.74
N ASN A 762 -22.09 19.34 -26.92
CA ASN A 762 -22.40 18.85 -25.58
C ASN A 762 -22.90 19.98 -24.65
N SER A 763 -22.39 21.20 -24.78
CA SER A 763 -22.88 22.35 -24.01
C SER A 763 -24.32 22.74 -24.35
N GLN A 764 -24.77 22.51 -25.59
CA GLN A 764 -26.13 22.78 -26.05
C GLN A 764 -27.17 21.73 -25.59
N THR A 765 -26.75 20.57 -25.08
CA THR A 765 -27.68 19.51 -24.64
C THR A 765 -28.32 19.73 -23.26
N SER A 766 -28.06 20.86 -22.59
CA SER A 766 -28.60 21.16 -21.25
C SER A 766 -29.65 22.27 -21.19
N THR A 767 -29.95 22.96 -22.29
CA THR A 767 -30.96 24.03 -22.31
C THR A 767 -31.84 23.95 -23.55
N THR A 768 -33.11 23.58 -23.35
CA THR A 768 -34.17 23.84 -24.32
C THR A 768 -34.39 25.34 -24.46
N THR A 769 -33.89 25.95 -25.52
CA THR A 769 -34.53 26.98 -26.37
C THR A 769 -33.50 27.59 -27.31
N GLU A 770 -33.97 27.94 -28.51
CA GLU A 770 -33.22 28.57 -29.59
C GLU A 770 -32.56 29.90 -29.15
N ASP A 771 -31.45 30.24 -29.82
CA ASP A 771 -30.64 31.47 -29.74
C ASP A 771 -29.72 31.67 -28.51
N ASN A 772 -28.47 31.20 -28.65
CA ASN A 772 -27.28 32.07 -28.77
C ASN A 772 -25.96 31.25 -28.79
N GLN A 773 -25.03 31.63 -29.67
CA GLN A 773 -23.67 31.11 -29.80
C GLN A 773 -22.76 31.58 -28.64
N THR A 774 -23.12 31.30 -27.39
CA THR A 774 -22.22 31.53 -26.25
C THR A 774 -21.40 30.27 -26.00
N PRO A 775 -20.05 30.31 -26.12
CA PRO A 775 -19.22 29.16 -25.81
C PRO A 775 -19.36 28.77 -24.34
N ALA A 776 -19.28 27.47 -24.06
CA ALA A 776 -19.33 26.93 -22.71
C ALA A 776 -18.29 27.65 -21.83
N THR A 777 -18.75 28.23 -20.71
CA THR A 777 -17.86 28.90 -19.76
C THR A 777 -17.52 27.96 -18.61
N PHE A 778 -16.24 27.84 -18.32
CA PHE A 778 -15.69 27.00 -17.25
C PHE A 778 -15.03 27.90 -16.20
N SER A 779 -14.97 27.47 -14.94
CA SER A 779 -14.32 28.25 -13.87
C SER A 779 -12.80 28.33 -14.06
N ASP A 780 -12.22 27.27 -14.59
CA ASP A 780 -10.78 27.08 -14.72
C ASP A 780 -10.43 26.42 -16.07
N THR A 781 -9.16 26.47 -16.45
CA THR A 781 -8.66 25.73 -17.61
C THR A 781 -8.72 24.23 -17.32
N LEU A 782 -9.47 23.49 -18.13
CA LEU A 782 -9.55 22.05 -18.02
C LEU A 782 -8.46 21.40 -18.87
N VAL A 783 -7.82 20.37 -18.34
CA VAL A 783 -6.79 19.61 -19.05
C VAL A 783 -7.35 18.22 -19.32
N TYR A 784 -7.31 17.79 -20.57
CA TYR A 784 -7.80 16.50 -21.03
C TYR A 784 -6.72 15.72 -21.76
N ARG A 785 -6.69 14.42 -21.52
CA ARG A 785 -6.18 13.40 -22.41
C ARG A 785 -7.20 13.15 -23.50
N VAL A 786 -6.77 13.09 -24.76
CA VAL A 786 -7.62 12.68 -25.88
C VAL A 786 -6.88 11.64 -26.70
N LEU A 787 -7.52 10.50 -26.94
CA LEU A 787 -7.01 9.43 -27.80
C LEU A 787 -7.73 9.51 -29.14
N VAL A 788 -6.99 9.41 -30.23
CA VAL A 788 -7.53 9.47 -31.60
C VAL A 788 -6.93 8.40 -32.50
N THR A 789 -7.65 8.01 -33.56
CA THR A 789 -7.12 7.10 -34.61
C THR A 789 -6.18 7.85 -35.58
N LYS A 790 -5.55 7.12 -36.52
CA LYS A 790 -4.77 7.74 -37.61
C LYS A 790 -5.61 8.65 -38.50
N GLU A 791 -6.92 8.40 -38.57
CA GLU A 791 -7.91 9.16 -39.34
C GLU A 791 -8.47 10.38 -38.58
N VAL A 792 -7.93 10.65 -37.38
CA VAL A 792 -8.31 11.75 -36.47
C VAL A 792 -9.67 11.52 -35.79
N GLU A 793 -10.18 10.29 -35.76
CA GLU A 793 -11.42 10.00 -35.03
C GLU A 793 -11.15 9.94 -33.52
N ILE A 794 -11.89 10.70 -32.73
CA ILE A 794 -11.78 10.70 -31.26
C ILE A 794 -12.28 9.37 -30.71
N VAL A 795 -11.37 8.59 -30.14
CA VAL A 795 -11.61 7.28 -29.53
C VAL A 795 -12.08 7.42 -28.09
N SER A 796 -11.42 8.28 -27.32
CA SER A 796 -11.76 8.54 -25.91
C SER A 796 -11.13 9.85 -25.45
N TYR A 797 -11.67 10.44 -24.39
CA TYR A 797 -11.04 11.57 -23.71
C TYR A 797 -11.32 11.54 -22.20
N GLU A 798 -10.34 11.94 -21.39
CA GLU A 798 -10.39 11.92 -19.93
C GLU A 798 -9.65 13.12 -19.32
N PRO A 799 -10.12 13.73 -18.22
CA PRO A 799 -9.45 14.86 -17.59
C PRO A 799 -8.15 14.44 -16.85
N ILE A 800 -7.12 15.29 -16.84
CA ILE A 800 -5.82 15.03 -16.17
C ILE A 800 -5.44 16.19 -15.23
N GLY A 801 -5.40 15.95 -13.90
CA GLY A 801 -4.80 16.88 -12.93
C GLY A 801 -5.32 16.79 -11.49
N LYS A 802 -4.50 17.23 -10.53
CA LYS A 802 -4.52 17.16 -9.04
C LYS A 802 -5.80 17.63 -8.29
N LEU A 803 -6.94 17.75 -8.95
CA LEU A 803 -8.23 18.21 -8.40
C LEU A 803 -9.38 17.22 -8.72
N SER A 804 -9.07 15.94 -8.89
CA SER A 804 -10.04 14.90 -9.24
C SER A 804 -10.90 14.41 -8.05
N VAL A 805 -11.21 15.26 -7.07
CA VAL A 805 -12.14 14.88 -5.99
C VAL A 805 -13.36 15.80 -5.85
N ASP A 806 -13.34 17.07 -6.28
CA ASP A 806 -14.47 17.98 -5.96
C ASP A 806 -15.26 18.57 -7.15
N PHE A 807 -14.97 18.21 -8.40
CA PHE A 807 -15.66 18.84 -9.56
C PHE A 807 -16.48 17.91 -10.48
N VAL A 808 -16.69 16.65 -10.10
CA VAL A 808 -17.50 15.71 -10.90
C VAL A 808 -19.02 15.94 -10.77
N GLU A 809 -19.48 16.74 -9.80
CA GLU A 809 -20.92 16.88 -9.51
C GLU A 809 -21.71 17.89 -10.37
N LYS A 810 -21.07 18.71 -11.23
CA LYS A 810 -21.79 19.65 -12.10
C LYS A 810 -21.35 19.54 -13.56
N THR A 811 -21.95 18.56 -14.24
CA THR A 811 -21.94 18.33 -15.70
C THR A 811 -20.56 18.13 -16.35
N PRO A 812 -20.01 16.90 -16.32
CA PRO A 812 -18.89 16.56 -17.19
C PRO A 812 -19.36 16.47 -18.66
N LEU A 813 -18.49 16.85 -19.60
CA LEU A 813 -18.61 16.41 -21.00
C LEU A 813 -18.76 14.86 -20.97
N PRO A 814 -19.81 14.28 -21.57
CA PRO A 814 -20.07 12.86 -21.44
C PRO A 814 -18.92 12.03 -21.99
N LYS A 815 -18.35 11.13 -21.17
CA LYS A 815 -17.46 10.06 -21.66
C LYS A 815 -18.12 9.40 -22.87
N LEU A 816 -17.58 9.64 -24.07
CA LEU A 816 -17.93 8.85 -25.24
C LEU A 816 -17.28 7.47 -25.03
N SER A 817 -17.94 6.60 -24.29
CA SER A 817 -17.87 5.19 -24.66
C SER A 817 -18.55 5.09 -26.01
N VAL A 818 -17.89 4.51 -27.01
CA VAL A 818 -18.48 4.20 -28.31
C VAL A 818 -19.72 3.30 -28.10
N LYS A 819 -20.85 3.93 -27.84
CA LYS A 819 -22.18 3.46 -28.14
C LYS A 819 -22.70 4.43 -29.16
N ASP A 820 -22.58 4.05 -30.43
CA ASP A 820 -23.49 4.55 -31.44
C ASP A 820 -24.90 4.39 -30.86
N LYS A 821 -25.56 5.51 -30.56
CA LYS A 821 -26.91 5.50 -29.96
C LYS A 821 -27.98 4.97 -30.92
N GLU A 822 -27.62 4.49 -32.12
CA GLU A 822 -28.58 4.00 -33.11
C GLU A 822 -28.25 2.63 -33.73
N THR A 823 -27.17 1.94 -33.37
CA THR A 823 -26.98 0.55 -33.83
C THR A 823 -26.49 -0.36 -32.72
N ASN A 824 -27.23 -1.45 -32.48
CA ASN A 824 -27.01 -2.44 -31.44
C ASN A 824 -25.85 -3.39 -31.80
N GLN A 825 -24.70 -2.84 -32.22
CA GLN A 825 -23.48 -3.59 -32.53
C GLN A 825 -22.44 -3.41 -31.41
N PRO A 826 -21.63 -4.45 -31.12
CA PRO A 826 -20.53 -4.33 -30.18
C PRO A 826 -19.54 -3.25 -30.65
N PRO A 827 -18.77 -2.62 -29.73
CA PRO A 827 -17.79 -1.61 -30.10
C PRO A 827 -16.87 -2.19 -31.18
N LYS A 828 -16.75 -1.48 -32.31
CA LYS A 828 -15.79 -1.88 -33.36
C LYS A 828 -14.43 -2.06 -32.71
N GLU A 829 -13.90 -3.27 -32.82
CA GLU A 829 -12.54 -3.60 -32.41
C GLU A 829 -11.60 -2.61 -33.11
N ILE A 830 -10.96 -1.71 -32.35
CA ILE A 830 -10.08 -0.68 -32.90
C ILE A 830 -8.84 -1.40 -33.44
N LYS A 831 -8.81 -1.62 -34.75
CA LYS A 831 -7.69 -2.25 -35.45
C LYS A 831 -6.72 -1.17 -35.91
N GLY A 832 -5.77 -0.81 -35.06
CA GLY A 832 -4.68 0.10 -35.43
C GLY A 832 -4.08 0.85 -34.24
N PRO A 833 -2.91 1.49 -34.43
CA PRO A 833 -2.33 2.36 -33.42
C PRO A 833 -3.18 3.63 -33.24
N VAL A 834 -3.37 4.05 -32.00
CA VAL A 834 -4.01 5.35 -31.64
C VAL A 834 -2.92 6.36 -31.25
N ALA A 835 -3.25 7.65 -31.31
CA ALA A 835 -2.38 8.77 -30.94
C ALA A 835 -2.98 9.50 -29.73
N GLU A 836 -2.14 10.09 -28.88
CA GLU A 836 -2.54 10.78 -27.65
C GLU A 836 -2.25 12.28 -27.74
N TYR A 837 -3.20 13.07 -27.25
CA TYR A 837 -3.12 14.51 -27.19
C TYR A 837 -3.46 15.04 -25.82
N LYS A 838 -2.68 16.02 -25.38
CA LYS A 838 -3.05 16.93 -24.30
C LYS A 838 -3.87 18.08 -24.88
N VAL A 839 -5.08 18.23 -24.35
CA VAL A 839 -6.04 19.23 -24.80
C VAL A 839 -6.36 20.13 -23.63
N LEU A 840 -6.18 21.42 -23.82
CA LEU A 840 -6.59 22.44 -22.88
C LEU A 840 -7.92 23.03 -23.34
N ILE A 841 -8.86 23.14 -22.41
CA ILE A 841 -10.11 23.87 -22.62
C ILE A 841 -10.07 25.06 -21.69
N ALA A 842 -9.86 26.25 -22.25
CA ALA A 842 -9.81 27.48 -21.48
C ALA A 842 -11.18 27.82 -20.86
N PRO A 843 -11.23 28.68 -19.82
CA PRO A 843 -12.47 29.15 -19.19
C PRO A 843 -13.51 29.70 -20.16
N ASN A 844 -13.10 30.23 -21.31
CA ASN A 844 -13.98 30.75 -22.36
C ASN A 844 -14.44 29.67 -23.37
N GLY A 845 -14.14 28.39 -23.12
CA GLY A 845 -14.49 27.26 -23.96
C GLY A 845 -13.60 27.05 -25.18
N THR A 846 -12.49 27.77 -25.30
CA THR A 846 -11.54 27.59 -26.41
C THR A 846 -10.73 26.31 -26.20
N VAL A 847 -10.68 25.47 -27.24
CA VAL A 847 -9.86 24.26 -27.27
C VAL A 847 -8.49 24.58 -27.83
N GLU A 848 -7.45 24.20 -27.11
CA GLU A 848 -6.08 24.20 -27.59
C GLU A 848 -5.53 22.78 -27.49
N VAL A 849 -5.19 22.18 -28.64
CA VAL A 849 -4.48 20.91 -28.68
C VAL A 849 -2.98 21.22 -28.58
N LYS A 850 -2.32 20.82 -27.48
CA LYS A 850 -0.90 21.14 -27.28
C LYS A 850 -0.02 20.35 -28.24
N TRP A 851 0.83 21.08 -28.96
CA TRP A 851 1.74 20.57 -29.99
C TRP A 851 2.91 19.82 -29.35
N GLY A 852 3.21 18.61 -29.84
CA GLY A 852 4.39 17.85 -29.41
C GLY A 852 4.35 17.31 -27.97
N GLU A 853 3.34 17.66 -27.18
CA GLU A 853 3.16 17.14 -25.82
C GLU A 853 2.31 15.86 -25.83
N SER A 854 2.95 14.72 -26.06
CA SER A 854 2.42 13.46 -25.52
C SER A 854 2.53 13.54 -23.99
N PHE A 855 1.56 13.03 -23.22
CA PHE A 855 1.76 12.85 -21.77
C PHE A 855 2.93 11.89 -21.45
N ILE A 856 3.54 11.29 -22.48
CA ILE A 856 4.70 10.41 -22.40
C ILE A 856 5.95 11.06 -23.04
N GLN A 857 5.96 12.39 -23.27
CA GLN A 857 7.18 13.14 -23.58
C GLN A 857 7.53 14.09 -22.42
N GLY A 858 8.46 13.62 -21.58
CA GLY A 858 9.07 14.38 -20.49
C GLY A 858 8.89 13.72 -19.13
N GLU A 859 10.04 13.31 -18.56
CA GLU A 859 10.34 13.12 -17.12
C GLU A 859 9.62 12.01 -16.33
#